data_AF-A0A6J2P9N0-F1
#
_entry.id   AF-A0A6J2P9N0-F1
#
_cell.length_a   1.000
_cell.length_b   1.000
_cell.length_c   1.000
_cell.angle_alpha   90.00
_cell.angle_beta   90.00
_cell.angle_gamma   90.00
#
_symmetry.space_group_name_H-M   'P 1'
#
loop_
_entity.id
_entity.type
_entity.pdbx_description
1 polymer ?
#
loop_
_entity_poly.entity_id
_entity_poly.type
_entity_poly.pdbx_seq_one_letter_code
_entity_poly.pdbx_strand_id
1 'polypeptide(L)'
;MESYAEILLAILKKLKEEEFKTFKWYLGNCWDLKDVPVISKSLLENAERMDIVDEMVQTYYTDTMTVARYVLKKMSRNYLVAELSKVISESTGAQSANQIPLAAANPILLAAANEFPPEAAHQIPPEAANQIPPECVDMVTEVRGFTDPQKEEYFRKRFRDEKLVDTIISHIKTSRSLHIMCHIPVFCSITATVLGEVLKTGEGGQLPKTLTEMYIHFLVVQSKVKNVKYEGGAETDPHWSPESRKMIESLGKLAFEQLQKGNLLNESDLTEGGIDIRAASVFTQIVREYQEEAFCLVNLSVQEFLAALHVHLTFINSGVNLIAEEQTTSQFSKQSRDKPKLTPLHQSAVDKALQSPNGHLDLFLRFLLGLSLYNSQKLLQGLLKLSKLSKTNQKTVNYIKKKITEISCADQSINLFRCLNELNDCSLEVDIQQHLVSGSLSTDQLSPAQWSALVFILLSSGKDLDVFDLKKYCASEEALLRLLPVVKASNKALLSGCNLSERSCEALSSVLSCQSSSLRELDLSNNNLQDSGVKLLSAGLESPICTLEILRLSGCDLSERSCEVLSSVLSSQSSSLRELDLSNNNLLDSGVKLLSAGLDSPHCTLESLSLSGCLVTKEGCAALASALRSSRLRELDLSYNHPGDFCWSQEKMRALPKICMDHCGIQRLKPGVRKYSCELTLVPHTAHRNLKVSDSNGKVTRMKKELKYPDHPDRFDNWKQLLCRNGLTGRCYWEVEWTGLVHVAVTYRGIGRKGKGFDCRFGRNDQSWCLNCSENGFTVLHDNKSTDVRLQSSSGRVAVYVDCPAGSLSFYRVSSDTLIHLHTFSTTFTEPLYPGFGILMPGSSVSLCRM
;
A
#
# COMPACT_ATOMS: atom_id res chain seq x y z
N MET A 1 20.08 24.40 -0.96
CA MET A 1 20.18 23.72 -2.26
C MET A 1 19.06 24.26 -3.11
N GLU A 2 19.36 24.79 -4.29
CA GLU A 2 18.35 25.28 -5.24
C GLU A 2 17.45 24.12 -5.68
N SER A 3 16.16 24.38 -5.82
CA SER A 3 15.17 23.40 -6.33
C SER A 3 15.45 23.10 -7.80
N TYR A 4 15.16 21.87 -8.27
CA TYR A 4 15.26 21.51 -9.70
C TYR A 4 14.46 22.48 -10.60
N ALA A 5 13.34 23.02 -10.09
CA ALA A 5 12.55 24.03 -10.79
C ALA A 5 13.32 25.35 -10.96
N GLU A 6 14.06 25.78 -9.93
CA GLU A 6 14.85 27.03 -9.98
C GLU A 6 16.02 26.91 -10.97
N ILE A 7 16.70 25.76 -10.98
CA ILE A 7 17.79 25.46 -11.91
C ILE A 7 17.27 25.42 -13.35
N LEU A 8 16.15 24.75 -13.60
CA LEU A 8 15.55 24.70 -14.94
C LEU A 8 15.08 26.07 -15.40
N LEU A 9 14.44 26.85 -14.52
CA LEU A 9 14.00 28.20 -14.83
C LEU A 9 15.18 29.11 -15.20
N ALA A 10 16.31 28.98 -14.50
CA ALA A 10 17.53 29.72 -14.82
C ALA A 10 18.08 29.35 -16.21
N ILE A 11 17.98 28.08 -16.62
CA ILE A 11 18.38 27.61 -17.95
C ILE A 11 17.40 28.09 -19.03
N LEU A 12 16.09 27.99 -18.81
CA LEU A 12 15.09 28.43 -19.80
C LEU A 12 15.08 29.96 -19.99
N LYS A 13 15.46 30.74 -18.96
CA LYS A 13 15.67 32.20 -19.08
C LYS A 13 16.82 32.57 -20.03
N LYS A 14 17.75 31.65 -20.31
CA LYS A 14 18.86 31.86 -21.24
C LYS A 14 18.50 31.54 -22.70
N LEU A 15 17.34 30.91 -22.96
CA LEU A 15 16.82 30.70 -24.31
C LEU A 15 16.17 31.99 -24.83
N LYS A 16 16.53 32.38 -26.05
CA LYS A 16 15.82 33.46 -26.77
C LYS A 16 14.38 33.03 -27.06
N GLU A 17 13.50 33.98 -27.35
CA GLU A 17 12.06 33.69 -27.50
C GLU A 17 11.75 32.66 -28.59
N GLU A 18 12.45 32.73 -29.73
CA GLU A 18 12.30 31.74 -30.82
C GLU A 18 12.88 30.36 -30.45
N GLU A 19 13.92 30.31 -29.61
CA GLU A 19 14.48 29.07 -29.09
C GLU A 19 13.54 28.46 -28.04
N PHE A 20 12.90 29.30 -27.22
CA PHE A 20 11.91 28.86 -26.24
C PHE A 20 10.64 28.32 -26.92
N LYS A 21 10.16 28.94 -28.01
CA LYS A 21 9.08 28.36 -28.84
C LYS A 21 9.47 26.99 -29.40
N THR A 22 10.71 26.84 -29.85
CA THR A 22 11.24 25.57 -30.34
C THR A 22 11.33 24.52 -29.22
N PHE A 23 11.74 24.94 -28.02
CA PHE A 23 11.76 24.10 -26.81
C PHE A 23 10.37 23.56 -26.47
N LYS A 24 9.36 24.44 -26.47
CA LYS A 24 7.95 24.06 -26.29
C LYS A 24 7.47 23.10 -27.38
N TRP A 25 7.84 23.35 -28.63
CA TRP A 25 7.47 22.46 -29.74
C TRP A 25 8.00 21.03 -29.55
N TYR A 26 9.23 20.85 -29.06
CA TYR A 26 9.78 19.53 -28.77
C TYR A 26 9.10 18.84 -27.57
N LEU A 27 8.70 19.59 -26.55
CA LEU A 27 7.93 19.04 -25.42
C LEU A 27 6.55 18.51 -25.84
N GLY A 28 5.95 19.12 -26.86
CA GLY A 28 4.63 18.74 -27.39
C GLY A 28 4.64 17.69 -28.51
N ASN A 29 5.80 17.16 -28.90
CA ASN A 29 5.95 16.23 -30.03
C ASN A 29 7.04 15.16 -29.80
N CYS A 30 7.28 14.66 -28.58
CA CYS A 30 8.39 13.73 -28.35
C CYS A 30 8.11 12.33 -28.95
N TRP A 31 8.91 11.90 -29.94
CA TRP A 31 8.68 10.68 -30.75
C TRP A 31 9.79 9.61 -30.65
N ASP A 32 10.81 9.79 -29.80
CA ASP A 32 12.00 8.89 -29.73
C ASP A 32 12.29 8.30 -28.32
N LEU A 33 11.73 8.87 -27.24
CA LEU A 33 11.84 8.29 -25.90
C LEU A 33 10.62 7.39 -25.66
N LYS A 34 10.79 6.06 -25.79
CA LYS A 34 9.75 5.11 -25.37
C LYS A 34 9.44 5.35 -23.89
N ASP A 35 8.17 5.47 -23.56
CA ASP A 35 7.61 5.61 -22.20
C ASP A 35 7.75 6.99 -21.52
N VAL A 36 8.03 8.07 -22.25
CA VAL A 36 7.98 9.45 -21.70
C VAL A 36 6.69 10.18 -22.14
N PRO A 37 5.84 10.66 -21.20
CA PRO A 37 4.57 11.32 -21.54
C PRO A 37 4.79 12.65 -22.28
N VAL A 38 4.07 12.88 -23.37
CA VAL A 38 4.17 14.15 -24.14
C VAL A 38 3.28 15.21 -23.49
N ILE A 39 3.80 16.42 -23.26
CA ILE A 39 2.98 17.52 -22.73
C ILE A 39 1.99 17.97 -23.81
N SER A 40 0.70 18.06 -23.48
CA SER A 40 -0.33 18.46 -24.44
C SER A 40 -0.01 19.83 -25.05
N LYS A 41 -0.19 19.97 -26.37
CA LYS A 41 0.01 21.24 -27.09
C LYS A 41 -0.81 22.39 -26.50
N SER A 42 -1.99 22.11 -25.95
CA SER A 42 -2.85 23.10 -25.30
C SER A 42 -2.24 23.71 -24.03
N LEU A 43 -1.38 22.97 -23.32
CA LEU A 43 -0.68 23.43 -22.10
C LEU A 43 0.60 24.20 -22.43
N LEU A 44 1.13 24.04 -23.64
CA LEU A 44 2.34 24.70 -24.12
C LEU A 44 2.01 26.01 -24.88
N GLU A 45 0.79 26.11 -25.39
CA GLU A 45 0.28 27.26 -26.12
C GLU A 45 0.08 28.44 -25.16
N ASN A 46 0.74 29.57 -25.43
CA ASN A 46 0.80 30.77 -24.57
C ASN A 46 1.49 30.63 -23.20
N ALA A 47 1.95 29.45 -22.79
CA ALA A 47 2.69 29.24 -21.53
C ALA A 47 4.03 30.01 -21.50
N GLU A 48 4.29 30.69 -20.38
CA GLU A 48 5.54 31.37 -20.07
C GLU A 48 6.59 30.40 -19.53
N ARG A 49 7.84 30.88 -19.35
CA ARG A 49 8.97 30.04 -18.91
C ARG A 49 8.72 29.37 -17.55
N MET A 50 7.97 30.01 -16.66
CA MET A 50 7.66 29.47 -15.33
C MET A 50 6.60 28.37 -15.42
N ASP A 51 5.53 28.60 -16.19
CA ASP A 51 4.49 27.60 -16.45
C ASP A 51 5.07 26.34 -17.09
N ILE A 52 6.03 26.49 -18.02
CA ILE A 52 6.73 25.34 -18.63
C ILE A 52 7.58 24.58 -17.62
N VAL A 53 8.23 25.27 -16.68
CA VAL A 53 9.01 24.59 -15.62
C VAL A 53 8.07 23.78 -14.73
N ASP A 54 6.97 24.37 -14.29
CA ASP A 54 6.01 23.70 -13.42
C ASP A 54 5.37 22.51 -14.13
N GLU A 55 4.96 22.68 -15.39
CA GLU A 55 4.40 21.61 -16.22
C GLU A 55 5.40 20.48 -16.46
N MET A 56 6.68 20.79 -16.70
CA MET A 56 7.73 19.79 -16.85
C MET A 56 8.02 19.05 -15.53
N VAL A 57 8.05 19.76 -14.40
CA VAL A 57 8.26 19.16 -13.07
C VAL A 57 7.09 18.24 -12.71
N GLN A 58 5.86 18.64 -13.03
CA GLN A 58 4.65 17.86 -12.79
C GLN A 58 4.57 16.64 -13.72
N THR A 59 4.92 16.79 -15.00
CA THR A 59 4.81 15.73 -16.01
C THR A 59 5.93 14.69 -15.87
N TYR A 60 7.16 15.11 -15.59
CA TYR A 60 8.35 14.24 -15.62
C TYR A 60 8.95 13.93 -14.25
N TYR A 61 8.55 14.64 -13.20
CA TYR A 61 9.02 14.43 -11.82
C TYR A 61 10.57 14.34 -11.73
N THR A 62 11.13 13.18 -11.42
CA THR A 62 12.59 12.95 -11.34
C THR A 62 13.31 13.09 -12.68
N ASP A 63 12.60 12.88 -13.79
CA ASP A 63 13.16 12.91 -15.14
C ASP A 63 13.16 14.30 -15.77
N THR A 64 12.64 15.31 -15.06
CA THR A 64 12.54 16.70 -15.55
C THR A 64 13.86 17.23 -16.10
N MET A 65 14.97 17.03 -15.38
CA MET A 65 16.29 17.48 -15.83
C MET A 65 16.79 16.65 -17.02
N THR A 66 16.48 15.35 -17.06
CA THR A 66 16.82 14.44 -18.15
C THR A 66 16.10 14.83 -19.44
N VAL A 67 14.81 15.12 -19.37
CA VAL A 67 13.98 15.57 -20.50
C VAL A 67 14.43 16.95 -20.97
N ALA A 68 14.66 17.90 -20.06
CA ALA A 68 15.19 19.22 -20.40
C ALA A 68 16.55 19.12 -21.13
N ARG A 69 17.45 18.27 -20.63
CA ARG A 69 18.75 17.99 -21.25
C ARG A 69 18.59 17.40 -22.66
N TYR A 70 17.66 16.45 -22.83
CA TYR A 70 17.37 15.83 -24.12
C TYR A 70 16.85 16.85 -25.14
N VAL A 71 15.87 17.67 -24.75
CA VAL A 71 15.30 18.71 -25.62
C VAL A 71 16.37 19.74 -26.00
N LEU A 72 17.16 20.22 -25.03
CA LEU A 72 18.27 21.15 -25.31
C LEU A 72 19.31 20.54 -26.26
N LYS A 73 19.62 19.24 -26.13
CA LYS A 73 20.52 18.52 -27.05
C LYS A 73 19.94 18.44 -28.46
N LYS A 74 18.64 18.14 -28.62
CA LYS A 74 17.95 18.13 -29.93
C LYS A 74 17.87 19.53 -30.56
N MET A 75 17.82 20.58 -29.76
CA MET A 75 17.91 21.97 -30.22
C MET A 75 19.34 22.46 -30.49
N SER A 76 20.35 21.58 -30.40
CA SER A 76 21.77 21.89 -30.54
C SER A 76 22.30 22.94 -29.56
N ARG A 77 21.69 23.05 -28.36
CA ARG A 77 22.10 23.96 -27.28
C ARG A 77 23.08 23.30 -26.31
N ASN A 78 24.16 22.76 -26.88
CA ASN A 78 25.15 21.98 -26.13
C ASN A 78 25.83 22.78 -25.00
N TYR A 79 25.93 24.12 -25.12
CA TYR A 79 26.44 24.98 -24.04
C TYR A 79 25.53 24.99 -22.80
N LEU A 80 24.19 25.01 -22.99
CA LEU A 80 23.23 24.91 -21.89
C LEU A 80 23.15 23.49 -21.34
N VAL A 81 23.36 22.47 -22.18
CA VAL A 81 23.46 21.07 -21.75
C VAL A 81 24.67 20.88 -20.83
N ALA A 82 25.83 21.46 -21.19
CA ALA A 82 27.03 21.42 -20.36
C ALA A 82 26.84 22.17 -19.04
N GLU A 83 26.18 23.33 -19.07
CA GLU A 83 25.89 24.11 -17.87
C GLU A 83 24.88 23.42 -16.95
N LEU A 84 23.80 22.86 -17.50
CA LEU A 84 22.84 22.05 -16.76
C LEU A 84 23.53 20.82 -16.12
N SER A 85 24.41 20.15 -16.86
CA SER A 85 25.16 18.98 -16.36
C SER A 85 26.17 19.36 -15.27
N LYS A 86 26.80 20.54 -15.38
CA LYS A 86 27.71 21.08 -14.37
C LYS A 86 26.97 21.39 -13.07
N VAL A 87 25.83 22.08 -13.14
CA VAL A 87 25.01 22.38 -11.96
C VAL A 87 24.48 21.10 -11.30
N ILE A 88 24.08 20.09 -12.09
CA ILE A 88 23.71 18.78 -11.57
C ILE A 88 24.90 18.14 -10.83
N SER A 89 26.10 18.13 -11.42
CA SER A 89 27.31 17.57 -10.81
C SER A 89 27.80 18.32 -9.57
N GLU A 90 27.58 19.63 -9.49
CA GLU A 90 27.95 20.46 -8.34
C GLU A 90 26.91 20.34 -7.20
N SER A 91 25.64 20.10 -7.53
CA SER A 91 24.58 19.80 -6.56
C SER A 91 24.68 18.40 -5.96
N THR A 92 25.26 17.45 -6.70
CA THR A 92 25.61 16.10 -6.24
C THR A 92 27.11 16.05 -5.96
N GLY A 93 27.56 16.66 -4.86
CA GLY A 93 28.99 16.84 -4.53
C GLY A 93 29.87 15.62 -4.87
N ALA A 94 30.65 15.74 -5.93
CA ALA A 94 31.68 14.79 -6.31
C ALA A 94 33.00 15.14 -5.61
N GLN A 95 33.47 14.26 -4.72
CA GLN A 95 34.90 14.07 -4.49
C GLN A 95 35.38 12.88 -5.33
N SER A 96 36.54 13.09 -5.95
CA SER A 96 37.18 12.25 -6.95
C SER A 96 37.88 11.00 -6.40
N ALA A 97 37.84 9.94 -7.23
CA ALA A 97 38.87 8.94 -7.50
C ALA A 97 38.86 7.58 -6.75
N ASN A 98 38.75 6.55 -7.60
CA ASN A 98 39.27 5.18 -7.53
C ASN A 98 38.51 4.08 -6.76
N GLN A 99 38.07 3.10 -7.58
CA GLN A 99 37.87 1.66 -7.34
C GLN A 99 36.56 1.21 -6.64
N ILE A 100 35.94 0.18 -7.24
CA ILE A 100 34.63 -0.47 -7.01
C ILE A 100 34.95 -1.98 -6.86
N PRO A 101 34.20 -2.82 -6.09
CA PRO A 101 32.76 -2.73 -5.95
C PRO A 101 32.05 -3.26 -4.67
N LEU A 102 30.77 -2.86 -4.49
CA LEU A 102 29.54 -3.52 -5.03
C LEU A 102 28.36 -3.59 -4.02
N ALA A 103 27.11 -3.38 -4.45
CA ALA A 103 25.93 -4.03 -3.85
C ALA A 103 24.91 -4.42 -4.93
N ALA A 104 24.11 -5.40 -4.53
CA ALA A 104 23.16 -6.18 -5.30
C ALA A 104 22.15 -5.40 -6.18
N ALA A 105 21.87 -6.06 -7.32
CA ALA A 105 20.63 -6.00 -8.10
C ALA A 105 20.41 -4.74 -8.93
N ASN A 106 21.09 -4.65 -10.08
CA ASN A 106 20.56 -3.94 -11.25
C ASN A 106 21.05 -4.55 -12.59
N PRO A 107 20.34 -4.28 -13.70
CA PRO A 107 20.55 -4.89 -15.01
C PRO A 107 21.92 -4.64 -15.63
N ILE A 108 22.51 -5.68 -16.24
CA ILE A 108 23.69 -5.53 -17.10
C ILE A 108 23.31 -4.64 -18.30
N LEU A 109 24.11 -3.61 -18.57
CA LEU A 109 24.03 -2.79 -19.77
C LEU A 109 24.93 -3.40 -20.86
N LEU A 110 24.38 -3.67 -22.04
CA LEU A 110 25.20 -3.89 -23.24
C LEU A 110 25.46 -2.53 -23.90
N ALA A 111 26.74 -2.15 -24.05
CA ALA A 111 27.17 -0.98 -24.83
C ALA A 111 28.09 -1.44 -25.97
N ALA A 112 27.84 -0.95 -27.18
CA ALA A 112 28.75 -1.07 -28.34
C ALA A 112 29.47 0.27 -28.54
N ALA A 113 30.79 0.23 -28.71
CA ALA A 113 31.65 1.41 -28.88
C ALA A 113 32.22 1.48 -30.31
N ASN A 114 32.35 2.69 -30.85
CA ASN A 114 32.63 3.00 -32.27
C ASN A 114 34.02 2.62 -32.82
N GLU A 115 34.93 2.00 -32.05
CA GLU A 115 36.33 1.79 -32.50
C GLU A 115 36.85 0.35 -32.47
N PHE A 116 36.00 -0.64 -32.19
CA PHE A 116 36.38 -2.06 -32.27
C PHE A 116 35.45 -2.83 -33.22
N PRO A 117 35.92 -3.93 -33.87
CA PRO A 117 35.11 -4.70 -34.79
C PRO A 117 33.78 -5.18 -34.12
N PRO A 118 32.72 -5.45 -34.92
CA PRO A 118 31.34 -5.68 -34.44
C PRO A 118 31.12 -6.86 -33.48
N GLU A 119 32.19 -7.55 -33.10
CA GLU A 119 32.21 -8.75 -32.27
C GLU A 119 32.46 -8.45 -30.77
N ALA A 120 32.72 -7.20 -30.41
CA ALA A 120 33.06 -6.79 -29.03
C ALA A 120 31.89 -6.09 -28.30
N ALA A 121 30.77 -6.79 -28.10
CA ALA A 121 29.72 -6.32 -27.17
C ALA A 121 30.23 -6.45 -25.73
N HIS A 122 30.44 -5.34 -25.04
CA HIS A 122 30.88 -5.35 -23.65
C HIS A 122 29.66 -5.43 -22.73
N GLN A 123 29.64 -6.43 -21.85
CA GLN A 123 28.70 -6.49 -20.72
C GLN A 123 29.23 -5.58 -19.62
N ILE A 124 28.54 -4.48 -19.36
CA ILE A 124 29.00 -3.45 -18.45
C ILE A 124 27.99 -3.32 -17.31
N PRO A 125 28.42 -3.35 -16.03
CA PRO A 125 27.54 -3.04 -14.91
C PRO A 125 26.93 -1.63 -15.05
N PRO A 126 25.68 -1.41 -14.62
CA PRO A 126 24.98 -0.14 -14.81
C PRO A 126 25.72 1.06 -14.19
N GLU A 127 26.52 0.84 -13.16
CA GLU A 127 27.33 1.86 -12.48
C GLU A 127 28.55 2.28 -13.31
N ALA A 128 29.11 1.38 -14.11
CA ALA A 128 30.19 1.66 -15.04
C ALA A 128 29.68 2.33 -16.33
N ALA A 129 28.40 2.13 -16.69
CA ALA A 129 27.79 2.81 -17.83
C ALA A 129 27.78 4.35 -17.67
N ASN A 130 27.60 4.85 -16.44
CA ASN A 130 27.64 6.29 -16.16
C ASN A 130 29.06 6.91 -16.24
N GLN A 131 30.09 6.07 -16.25
CA GLN A 131 31.49 6.49 -16.42
C GLN A 131 31.92 6.50 -17.89
N ILE A 132 31.11 5.89 -18.77
CA ILE A 132 31.38 5.90 -20.20
C ILE A 132 30.85 7.22 -20.76
N PRO A 133 31.69 8.01 -21.44
CA PRO A 133 31.24 9.22 -22.11
C PRO A 133 30.05 8.91 -23.02
N PRO A 134 28.96 9.70 -22.98
CA PRO A 134 27.78 9.46 -23.81
C PRO A 134 28.07 9.46 -25.31
N GLU A 135 29.20 10.04 -25.73
CA GLU A 135 29.67 10.01 -27.13
C GLU A 135 30.21 8.64 -27.58
N CYS A 136 30.49 7.73 -26.64
CA CYS A 136 31.06 6.41 -26.90
C CYS A 136 30.03 5.27 -26.88
N VAL A 137 28.74 5.56 -26.68
CA VAL A 137 27.68 4.56 -26.50
C VAL A 137 26.56 4.76 -27.54
N ASP A 138 26.44 3.85 -28.50
CA ASP A 138 25.40 3.92 -29.54
C ASP A 138 24.03 3.37 -29.08
N MET A 139 24.04 2.32 -28.26
CA MET A 139 22.84 1.65 -27.77
C MET A 139 23.04 1.13 -26.36
N VAL A 140 22.00 1.27 -25.54
CA VAL A 140 21.92 0.76 -24.17
C VAL A 140 20.79 -0.25 -24.10
N THR A 141 21.10 -1.49 -23.70
CA THR A 141 20.07 -2.52 -23.45
C THR A 141 20.11 -2.94 -22.00
N GLU A 142 18.95 -2.85 -21.33
CA GLU A 142 18.77 -3.21 -19.92
C GLU A 142 18.33 -4.67 -19.76
N VAL A 143 19.15 -5.52 -19.13
CA VAL A 143 18.78 -6.91 -18.79
C VAL A 143 17.89 -6.99 -17.54
N ARG A 144 16.57 -6.99 -17.73
CA ARG A 144 15.55 -7.00 -16.66
C ARG A 144 15.30 -8.33 -15.94
N GLY A 145 16.16 -9.35 -16.07
CA GLY A 145 15.96 -10.63 -15.36
C GLY A 145 14.77 -11.48 -15.85
N PHE A 146 14.29 -12.40 -15.01
CA PHE A 146 13.21 -13.35 -15.28
C PHE A 146 11.83 -12.82 -14.87
N THR A 147 10.87 -12.88 -15.78
CA THR A 147 9.43 -12.74 -15.51
C THR A 147 8.90 -13.94 -14.72
N ASP A 148 7.74 -13.81 -14.07
CA ASP A 148 7.17 -14.91 -13.28
C ASP A 148 6.98 -16.23 -14.05
N PRO A 149 6.50 -16.22 -15.31
CA PRO A 149 6.47 -17.42 -16.14
C PRO A 149 7.87 -18.00 -16.40
N GLN A 150 8.88 -17.15 -16.65
CA GLN A 150 10.27 -17.59 -16.88
C GLN A 150 10.91 -18.18 -15.62
N LYS A 151 10.56 -17.68 -14.43
CA LYS A 151 10.98 -18.26 -13.15
C LYS A 151 10.49 -19.70 -13.04
N GLU A 152 9.20 -19.93 -13.28
CA GLU A 152 8.61 -21.28 -13.24
C GLU A 152 9.21 -22.20 -14.29
N GLU A 153 9.39 -21.70 -15.51
CA GLU A 153 10.03 -22.45 -16.60
C GLU A 153 11.45 -22.89 -16.24
N TYR A 154 12.24 -22.01 -15.61
CA TYR A 154 13.59 -22.34 -15.15
C TYR A 154 13.58 -23.53 -14.18
N PHE A 155 12.73 -23.50 -13.14
CA PHE A 155 12.66 -24.57 -12.16
C PHE A 155 12.13 -25.88 -12.75
N ARG A 156 11.13 -25.82 -13.64
CA ARG A 156 10.64 -27.00 -14.39
C ARG A 156 11.71 -27.61 -15.30
N LYS A 157 12.56 -26.80 -15.94
CA LYS A 157 13.69 -27.31 -16.74
C LYS A 157 14.81 -27.90 -15.90
N ARG A 158 15.01 -27.41 -14.67
CA ARG A 158 16.17 -27.75 -13.83
C ARG A 158 16.04 -29.10 -13.12
N PHE A 159 14.82 -29.53 -12.79
CA PHE A 159 14.55 -30.78 -12.07
C PHE A 159 13.65 -31.70 -12.92
N ARG A 160 13.84 -33.01 -12.78
CA ARG A 160 13.05 -34.02 -13.52
C ARG A 160 11.81 -34.50 -12.74
N ASP A 161 11.75 -34.26 -11.44
CA ASP A 161 10.65 -34.68 -10.56
C ASP A 161 9.61 -33.56 -10.44
N GLU A 162 8.44 -33.76 -11.05
CA GLU A 162 7.34 -32.78 -11.05
C GLU A 162 6.84 -32.44 -9.64
N LYS A 163 6.77 -33.42 -8.72
CA LYS A 163 6.28 -33.16 -7.35
C LYS A 163 7.26 -32.28 -6.57
N LEU A 164 8.55 -32.51 -6.76
CA LEU A 164 9.60 -31.67 -6.19
C LEU A 164 9.53 -30.24 -6.73
N VAL A 165 9.35 -30.09 -8.05
CA VAL A 165 9.25 -28.77 -8.70
C VAL A 165 8.04 -28.01 -8.22
N ASP A 166 6.86 -28.64 -8.17
CA ASP A 166 5.64 -27.98 -7.71
C ASP A 166 5.77 -27.53 -6.24
N THR A 167 6.45 -28.33 -5.40
CA THR A 167 6.76 -27.95 -4.02
C THR A 167 7.70 -26.74 -3.94
N ILE A 168 8.75 -26.72 -4.78
CA ILE A 168 9.71 -25.59 -4.86
C ILE A 168 9.00 -24.32 -5.34
N ILE A 169 8.24 -24.40 -6.44
CA ILE A 169 7.50 -23.26 -6.99
C ILE A 169 6.48 -22.75 -5.97
N SER A 170 5.75 -23.65 -5.32
CA SER A 170 4.81 -23.29 -4.25
C SER A 170 5.53 -22.56 -3.12
N HIS A 171 6.65 -23.08 -2.62
CA HIS A 171 7.41 -22.43 -1.54
C HIS A 171 7.91 -21.04 -1.96
N ILE A 172 8.46 -20.91 -3.16
CA ILE A 172 8.91 -19.62 -3.71
C ILE A 172 7.73 -18.65 -3.81
N LYS A 173 6.57 -19.07 -4.31
CA LYS A 173 5.37 -18.22 -4.37
C LYS A 173 4.87 -17.79 -2.98
N THR A 174 4.92 -18.70 -2.00
CA THR A 174 4.52 -18.37 -0.61
C THR A 174 5.54 -17.47 0.09
N SER A 175 6.81 -17.48 -0.32
CA SER A 175 7.87 -16.63 0.23
C SER A 175 8.21 -15.50 -0.73
N ARG A 176 7.55 -14.34 -0.56
CA ARG A 176 7.73 -13.18 -1.43
C ARG A 176 9.19 -12.73 -1.52
N SER A 177 9.96 -12.84 -0.43
CA SER A 177 11.40 -12.55 -0.43
C SER A 177 12.16 -13.41 -1.45
N LEU A 178 11.92 -14.73 -1.46
CA LEU A 178 12.51 -15.64 -2.45
C LEU A 178 11.99 -15.35 -3.85
N HIS A 179 10.70 -15.07 -3.99
CA HIS A 179 10.06 -14.77 -5.26
C HIS A 179 10.64 -13.51 -5.94
N ILE A 180 10.88 -12.44 -5.18
CA ILE A 180 11.51 -11.21 -5.66
C ILE A 180 12.96 -11.50 -6.07
N MET A 181 13.72 -12.25 -5.27
CA MET A 181 15.12 -12.55 -5.59
C MET A 181 15.28 -13.42 -6.83
N CYS A 182 14.38 -14.40 -7.04
CA CYS A 182 14.35 -15.24 -8.24
C CYS A 182 14.06 -14.46 -9.53
N HIS A 183 13.78 -13.16 -9.46
CA HIS A 183 13.83 -12.30 -10.64
C HIS A 183 15.23 -12.25 -11.27
N ILE A 184 16.29 -12.41 -10.48
CA ILE A 184 17.66 -12.47 -11.01
C ILE A 184 18.05 -13.94 -11.20
N PRO A 185 18.49 -14.36 -12.41
CA PRO A 185 18.77 -15.76 -12.73
C PRO A 185 19.77 -16.45 -11.80
N VAL A 186 20.75 -15.73 -11.27
CA VAL A 186 21.74 -16.27 -10.31
C VAL A 186 21.05 -16.76 -9.03
N PHE A 187 20.08 -16.02 -8.49
CA PHE A 187 19.33 -16.46 -7.32
C PHE A 187 18.43 -17.66 -7.62
N CYS A 188 17.91 -17.81 -8.85
CA CYS A 188 17.24 -19.05 -9.26
C CYS A 188 18.17 -20.27 -9.18
N SER A 189 19.42 -20.12 -9.62
CA SER A 189 20.42 -21.19 -9.55
C SER A 189 20.79 -21.57 -8.10
N ILE A 190 21.02 -20.57 -7.25
CA ILE A 190 21.29 -20.78 -5.81
C ILE A 190 20.09 -21.45 -5.15
N THR A 191 18.88 -20.92 -5.37
CA THR A 191 17.64 -21.43 -4.81
C THR A 191 17.37 -22.87 -5.25
N ALA A 192 17.59 -23.19 -6.54
CA ALA A 192 17.46 -24.55 -7.05
C ALA A 192 18.46 -25.49 -6.39
N THR A 193 19.72 -25.07 -6.24
CA THR A 193 20.75 -25.90 -5.60
C THR A 193 20.40 -26.17 -4.13
N VAL A 194 20.01 -25.14 -3.38
CA VAL A 194 19.67 -25.25 -1.96
C VAL A 194 18.40 -26.06 -1.74
N LEU A 195 17.27 -25.65 -2.33
CA LEU A 195 15.99 -26.31 -2.11
C LEU A 195 16.00 -27.74 -2.67
N GLY A 196 16.71 -27.95 -3.79
CA GLY A 196 16.88 -29.28 -4.38
C GLY A 196 17.60 -30.27 -3.46
N GLU A 197 18.60 -29.84 -2.68
CA GLU A 197 19.32 -30.70 -1.75
C GLU A 197 18.63 -30.82 -0.38
N VAL A 198 18.06 -29.73 0.14
CA VAL A 198 17.31 -29.73 1.41
C VAL A 198 16.08 -30.64 1.32
N LEU A 199 15.36 -30.63 0.20
CA LEU A 199 14.17 -31.49 0.02
C LEU A 199 14.51 -32.97 -0.24
N LYS A 200 15.71 -33.29 -0.74
CA LYS A 200 16.17 -34.68 -0.96
C LYS A 200 16.63 -35.35 0.33
N THR A 201 17.35 -34.63 1.18
CA THR A 201 18.00 -35.21 2.38
C THR A 201 17.02 -35.49 3.52
N GLY A 202 15.78 -35.00 3.44
CA GLY A 202 14.70 -35.35 4.38
C GLY A 202 14.96 -34.93 5.84
N GLU A 203 16.00 -34.15 6.11
CA GLU A 203 16.21 -33.52 7.42
C GLU A 203 15.01 -32.59 7.65
N GLY A 204 14.10 -32.95 8.57
CA GLY A 204 12.81 -32.29 8.83
C GLY A 204 12.86 -30.85 9.36
N GLY A 205 13.74 -30.01 8.82
CA GLY A 205 13.82 -28.58 9.06
C GLY A 205 12.85 -27.77 8.21
N GLN A 206 12.54 -26.54 8.66
CA GLN A 206 11.78 -25.59 7.85
C GLN A 206 12.60 -25.15 6.64
N LEU A 207 11.93 -24.98 5.50
CA LEU A 207 12.55 -24.41 4.30
C LEU A 207 13.02 -22.96 4.57
N PRO A 208 14.13 -22.52 3.96
CA PRO A 208 14.64 -21.15 4.13
C PRO A 208 13.58 -20.12 3.80
N LYS A 209 13.39 -19.13 4.68
CA LYS A 209 12.41 -18.03 4.50
C LYS A 209 13.09 -16.70 4.18
N THR A 210 14.29 -16.49 4.71
CA THR A 210 15.06 -15.24 4.51
C THR A 210 16.21 -15.43 3.53
N LEU A 211 16.76 -14.32 3.01
CA LEU A 211 17.94 -14.36 2.16
C LEU A 211 19.14 -14.94 2.93
N THR A 212 19.28 -14.55 4.20
CA THR A 212 20.39 -15.02 5.02
C THR A 212 20.33 -16.52 5.27
N GLU A 213 19.14 -17.07 5.58
CA GLU A 213 18.96 -18.52 5.71
C GLU A 213 19.33 -19.25 4.41
N MET A 214 18.90 -18.72 3.25
CA MET A 214 19.22 -19.31 1.95
C MET A 214 20.74 -19.40 1.71
N TYR A 215 21.50 -18.35 2.06
CA TYR A 215 22.96 -18.34 1.89
C TYR A 215 23.70 -19.21 2.93
N ILE A 216 23.18 -19.33 4.15
CA ILE A 216 23.71 -20.28 5.12
C ILE A 216 23.54 -21.71 4.62
N HIS A 217 22.34 -22.05 4.13
CA HIS A 217 22.09 -23.38 3.55
C HIS A 217 22.94 -23.61 2.29
N PHE A 218 23.13 -22.59 1.46
CA PHE A 218 24.04 -22.66 0.32
C PHE A 218 25.46 -23.03 0.76
N LEU A 219 26.02 -22.35 1.77
CA LEU A 219 27.35 -22.65 2.29
C LEU A 219 27.44 -24.07 2.86
N VAL A 220 26.44 -24.48 3.65
CA VAL A 220 26.37 -25.85 4.22
C VAL A 220 26.33 -26.90 3.12
N VAL A 221 25.51 -26.71 2.07
CA VAL A 221 25.42 -27.64 0.94
C VAL A 221 26.76 -27.75 0.22
N GLN A 222 27.43 -26.62 -0.05
CA GLN A 222 28.74 -26.66 -0.70
C GLN A 222 29.80 -27.38 0.14
N SER A 223 29.81 -27.16 1.46
CA SER A 223 30.72 -27.88 2.37
C SER A 223 30.42 -29.38 2.46
N LYS A 224 29.14 -29.78 2.50
CA LYS A 224 28.75 -31.21 2.43
C LYS A 224 29.24 -31.85 1.13
N VAL A 225 29.01 -31.20 -0.01
CA VAL A 225 29.44 -31.69 -1.33
C VAL A 225 30.96 -31.86 -1.41
N LYS A 226 31.74 -30.94 -0.85
CA LYS A 226 33.19 -31.05 -0.75
C LYS A 226 33.62 -32.27 0.07
N ASN A 227 33.08 -32.44 1.28
CA ASN A 227 33.46 -33.53 2.19
C ASN A 227 33.17 -34.90 1.56
N VAL A 228 32.00 -35.07 0.95
CA VAL A 228 31.56 -36.34 0.34
C VAL A 228 32.33 -36.65 -0.96
N LYS A 229 32.55 -35.66 -1.83
CA LYS A 229 33.17 -35.90 -3.15
C LYS A 229 34.69 -35.96 -3.14
N TYR A 230 35.36 -35.24 -2.23
CA TYR A 230 36.82 -35.04 -2.30
C TYR A 230 37.57 -35.50 -1.05
N GLU A 231 36.94 -35.50 0.13
CA GLU A 231 37.56 -35.93 1.39
C GLU A 231 37.17 -37.37 1.79
N GLY A 232 36.28 -38.02 1.03
CA GLY A 232 35.87 -39.42 1.23
C GLY A 232 34.99 -39.66 2.46
N GLY A 233 34.37 -38.60 3.02
CA GLY A 233 33.47 -38.69 4.18
C GLY A 233 32.10 -39.28 3.84
N ALA A 234 31.42 -39.83 4.84
CA ALA A 234 30.05 -40.34 4.71
C ALA A 234 29.03 -39.19 4.76
N GLU A 235 27.86 -39.34 4.15
CA GLU A 235 26.77 -38.32 4.20
C GLU A 235 26.32 -37.98 5.64
N THR A 236 26.63 -38.84 6.61
CA THR A 236 26.31 -38.68 8.03
C THR A 236 27.34 -37.86 8.83
N ASP A 237 28.46 -37.46 8.21
CA ASP A 237 29.53 -36.73 8.90
C ASP A 237 29.14 -35.27 9.24
N PRO A 238 29.75 -34.67 10.29
CA PRO A 238 29.53 -33.26 10.61
C PRO A 238 29.80 -32.37 9.39
N HIS A 239 28.94 -31.37 9.20
CA HIS A 239 28.98 -30.52 7.99
C HIS A 239 30.30 -29.73 7.83
N TRP A 240 31.08 -29.56 8.91
CA TRP A 240 32.27 -28.73 8.95
C TRP A 240 33.54 -29.51 9.36
N SER A 241 34.39 -29.86 8.39
CA SER A 241 35.76 -30.34 8.64
C SER A 241 36.66 -29.20 9.18
N PRO A 242 37.70 -29.48 9.98
CA PRO A 242 38.66 -28.46 10.43
C PRO A 242 39.26 -27.63 9.27
N GLU A 243 39.54 -28.30 8.16
CA GLU A 243 40.09 -27.73 6.93
C GLU A 243 39.08 -26.79 6.26
N SER A 244 37.81 -27.22 6.13
CA SER A 244 36.73 -26.39 5.59
C SER A 244 36.43 -25.16 6.45
N ARG A 245 36.53 -25.28 7.79
CA ARG A 245 36.36 -24.12 8.69
C ARG A 245 37.45 -23.08 8.49
N LYS A 246 38.71 -23.52 8.50
CA LYS A 246 39.85 -22.62 8.29
C LYS A 246 39.77 -21.93 6.93
N MET A 247 39.33 -22.64 5.89
CA MET A 247 39.14 -22.06 4.57
C MET A 247 38.06 -20.98 4.55
N ILE A 248 36.89 -21.23 5.14
CA ILE A 248 35.79 -20.25 5.18
C ILE A 248 36.20 -19.02 6.01
N GLU A 249 36.92 -19.20 7.11
CA GLU A 249 37.46 -18.09 7.90
C GLU A 249 38.43 -17.22 7.09
N SER A 250 39.36 -17.83 6.34
CA SER A 250 40.29 -17.11 5.46
C SER A 250 39.57 -16.40 4.32
N LEU A 251 38.64 -17.08 3.64
CA LEU A 251 37.85 -16.49 2.55
C LEU A 251 36.99 -15.32 3.04
N GLY A 252 36.35 -15.45 4.20
CA GLY A 252 35.55 -14.38 4.79
C GLY A 252 36.37 -13.16 5.19
N LYS A 253 37.59 -13.37 5.71
CA LYS A 253 38.52 -12.28 6.02
C LYS A 253 38.88 -11.49 4.77
N LEU A 254 39.31 -12.20 3.72
CA LEU A 254 39.71 -11.59 2.46
C LEU A 254 38.53 -10.90 1.76
N ALA A 255 37.34 -11.52 1.81
CA ALA A 255 36.11 -10.94 1.30
C ALA A 255 35.78 -9.60 1.98
N PHE A 256 35.96 -9.51 3.30
CA PHE A 256 35.74 -8.27 4.04
C PHE A 256 36.77 -7.19 3.71
N GLU A 257 38.05 -7.53 3.64
CA GLU A 257 39.13 -6.58 3.29
C GLU A 257 38.94 -6.00 1.89
N GLN A 258 38.57 -6.83 0.90
CA GLN A 258 38.29 -6.36 -0.45
C GLN A 258 36.97 -5.60 -0.54
N LEU A 259 35.93 -6.01 0.20
CA LEU A 259 34.67 -5.26 0.26
C LEU A 259 34.87 -3.83 0.82
N GLN A 260 35.73 -3.66 1.83
CA GLN A 260 36.06 -2.34 2.37
C GLN A 260 36.81 -1.43 1.39
N LYS A 261 37.64 -2.03 0.54
CA LYS A 261 38.32 -1.30 -0.55
C LYS A 261 37.38 -1.04 -1.72
N GLY A 262 36.19 -1.64 -1.72
CA GLY A 262 35.37 -1.82 -2.89
C GLY A 262 36.21 -2.47 -3.97
N ASN A 263 36.53 -3.76 -3.84
CA ASN A 263 37.19 -4.58 -4.87
C ASN A 263 36.56 -5.99 -4.91
N LEU A 264 36.45 -6.57 -6.11
CA LEU A 264 36.06 -7.98 -6.28
C LEU A 264 37.28 -8.83 -5.98
N LEU A 265 37.03 -9.98 -5.36
CA LEU A 265 38.10 -10.87 -4.92
C LEU A 265 38.70 -11.64 -6.11
N ASN A 266 40.00 -11.45 -6.34
CA ASN A 266 40.76 -12.01 -7.46
C ASN A 266 41.77 -13.09 -6.99
N GLU A 267 42.41 -13.77 -7.93
CA GLU A 267 43.37 -14.83 -7.64
C GLU A 267 44.62 -14.37 -6.90
N SER A 268 45.14 -13.19 -7.23
CA SER A 268 46.28 -12.59 -6.52
C SER A 268 45.98 -12.42 -5.03
N ASP A 269 44.73 -12.08 -4.70
CA ASP A 269 44.29 -11.93 -3.32
C ASP A 269 44.22 -13.29 -2.60
N LEU A 270 43.80 -14.35 -3.30
CA LEU A 270 43.72 -15.72 -2.75
C LEU A 270 45.11 -16.30 -2.43
N THR A 271 46.08 -16.05 -3.31
CA THR A 271 47.48 -16.49 -3.13
C THR A 271 48.17 -15.70 -2.01
N GLU A 272 48.00 -14.38 -1.96
CA GLU A 272 48.52 -13.53 -0.88
C GLU A 272 47.88 -13.87 0.48
N GLY A 273 46.61 -14.26 0.48
CA GLY A 273 45.88 -14.72 1.66
C GLY A 273 46.26 -16.13 2.16
N GLY A 274 47.18 -16.82 1.49
CA GLY A 274 47.64 -18.16 1.87
C GLY A 274 46.59 -19.26 1.71
N ILE A 275 45.65 -19.09 0.78
CA ILE A 275 44.58 -20.05 0.49
C ILE A 275 45.04 -20.99 -0.63
N ASP A 276 44.94 -22.30 -0.41
CA ASP A 276 45.18 -23.29 -1.47
C ASP A 276 44.05 -23.21 -2.52
N ILE A 277 44.40 -22.66 -3.68
CA ILE A 277 43.51 -22.46 -4.82
C ILE A 277 42.85 -23.78 -5.27
N ARG A 278 43.57 -24.91 -5.23
CA ARG A 278 43.01 -26.22 -5.62
C ARG A 278 41.99 -26.73 -4.63
N ALA A 279 42.13 -26.38 -3.36
CA ALA A 279 41.18 -26.76 -2.32
C ALA A 279 39.96 -25.80 -2.28
N ALA A 280 40.13 -24.57 -2.77
CA ALA A 280 39.07 -23.55 -2.91
C ALA A 280 38.23 -23.74 -4.19
N SER A 281 38.83 -24.18 -5.30
CA SER A 281 38.13 -24.48 -6.57
C SER A 281 37.10 -25.61 -6.47
N VAL A 282 37.20 -26.44 -5.43
CA VAL A 282 36.17 -27.44 -5.07
C VAL A 282 34.82 -26.80 -4.78
N PHE A 283 34.81 -25.56 -4.27
CA PHE A 283 33.62 -24.74 -4.17
C PHE A 283 33.30 -24.10 -5.52
N THR A 284 33.07 -24.91 -6.56
CA THR A 284 32.88 -24.49 -7.96
C THR A 284 31.79 -23.42 -8.20
N GLN A 285 30.83 -23.26 -7.27
CA GLN A 285 29.81 -22.22 -7.31
C GLN A 285 30.13 -20.98 -6.46
N ILE A 286 31.22 -21.02 -5.68
CA ILE A 286 31.77 -19.91 -4.89
C ILE A 286 33.01 -19.34 -5.57
N VAL A 287 33.90 -20.18 -6.10
CA VAL A 287 35.09 -19.80 -6.87
C VAL A 287 35.06 -20.48 -8.24
N ARG A 288 35.24 -19.72 -9.34
CA ARG A 288 35.25 -20.27 -10.71
C ARG A 288 36.62 -20.02 -11.37
N GLU A 289 37.07 -21.02 -12.11
CA GLU A 289 38.26 -20.98 -12.96
C GLU A 289 37.86 -20.40 -14.34
N TYR A 290 38.53 -19.33 -14.78
CA TYR A 290 38.44 -18.83 -16.16
C TYR A 290 39.66 -19.30 -16.97
N GLN A 291 39.50 -19.37 -18.30
CA GLN A 291 40.57 -19.77 -19.21
C GLN A 291 41.82 -18.91 -18.96
N GLU A 292 42.97 -19.59 -18.78
CA GLU A 292 44.27 -19.07 -18.32
C GLU A 292 44.31 -18.61 -16.86
N GLU A 293 44.45 -19.59 -15.95
CA GLU A 293 44.99 -19.42 -14.58
C GLU A 293 44.53 -18.13 -13.85
N ALA A 294 43.20 -17.90 -13.86
CA ALA A 294 42.53 -16.76 -13.22
C ALA A 294 41.30 -17.25 -12.39
N PHE A 295 41.36 -17.14 -11.05
CA PHE A 295 40.26 -17.46 -10.12
C PHE A 295 39.55 -16.21 -9.57
N CYS A 296 38.21 -16.22 -9.54
CA CYS A 296 37.40 -15.17 -8.90
C CYS A 296 36.22 -15.76 -8.10
N LEU A 297 35.73 -15.01 -7.10
CA LEU A 297 34.44 -15.34 -6.47
C LEU A 297 33.33 -15.19 -7.51
N VAL A 298 32.51 -16.22 -7.70
CA VAL A 298 31.51 -16.29 -8.79
C VAL A 298 30.49 -15.16 -8.72
N ASN A 299 30.14 -14.72 -7.51
CA ASN A 299 29.14 -13.70 -7.30
C ASN A 299 29.52 -12.83 -6.10
N LEU A 300 29.40 -11.52 -6.29
CA LEU A 300 29.61 -10.57 -5.21
C LEU A 300 28.68 -10.77 -4.01
N SER A 301 27.44 -11.18 -4.24
CA SER A 301 26.53 -11.48 -3.13
C SER A 301 27.08 -12.56 -2.19
N VAL A 302 27.92 -13.46 -2.71
CA VAL A 302 28.64 -14.47 -1.92
C VAL A 302 29.82 -13.82 -1.18
N GLN A 303 30.54 -12.88 -1.81
CA GLN A 303 31.58 -12.09 -1.14
C GLN A 303 31.01 -11.27 0.04
N GLU A 304 29.92 -10.53 -0.17
CA GLU A 304 29.23 -9.77 0.89
C GLU A 304 28.75 -10.68 2.03
N PHE A 305 28.21 -11.85 1.70
CA PHE A 305 27.81 -12.84 2.70
C PHE A 305 29.00 -13.36 3.53
N LEU A 306 30.09 -13.74 2.86
CA LEU A 306 31.30 -14.25 3.53
C LEU A 306 31.95 -13.15 4.40
N ALA A 307 31.96 -11.91 3.93
CA ALA A 307 32.41 -10.76 4.70
C ALA A 307 31.54 -10.55 5.96
N ALA A 308 30.22 -10.59 5.82
CA ALA A 308 29.29 -10.47 6.95
C ALA A 308 29.47 -11.61 7.95
N LEU A 309 29.67 -12.84 7.47
CA LEU A 309 29.97 -14.01 8.29
C LEU A 309 31.28 -13.81 9.07
N HIS A 310 32.34 -13.35 8.43
CA HIS A 310 33.62 -13.08 9.09
C HIS A 310 33.50 -12.03 10.20
N VAL A 311 32.82 -10.92 9.94
CA VAL A 311 32.59 -9.87 10.95
C VAL A 311 31.78 -10.41 12.12
N HIS A 312 30.72 -11.17 11.84
CA HIS A 312 29.88 -11.77 12.87
C HIS A 312 30.68 -12.76 13.75
N LEU A 313 31.45 -13.66 13.14
CA LEU A 313 32.29 -14.63 13.82
C LEU A 313 33.35 -13.96 14.68
N THR A 314 34.05 -12.97 14.13
CA THR A 314 35.09 -12.23 14.84
C THR A 314 34.53 -11.54 16.08
N PHE A 315 33.39 -10.86 15.95
CA PHE A 315 32.76 -10.17 17.08
C PHE A 315 32.27 -11.15 18.16
N ILE A 316 31.67 -12.28 17.79
CA ILE A 316 31.22 -13.29 18.77
C ILE A 316 32.41 -13.92 19.51
N ASN A 317 33.51 -14.21 18.80
CA ASN A 317 34.65 -14.92 19.37
C ASN A 317 35.57 -14.01 20.20
N SER A 318 35.73 -12.75 19.79
CA SER A 318 36.73 -11.82 20.36
C SER A 318 36.14 -10.53 20.96
N GLY A 319 34.90 -10.18 20.62
CA GLY A 319 34.28 -8.90 20.98
C GLY A 319 34.73 -7.70 20.12
N VAL A 320 35.61 -7.91 19.13
CA VAL A 320 36.16 -6.84 18.27
C VAL A 320 35.14 -6.42 17.21
N ASN A 321 34.80 -5.14 17.17
CA ASN A 321 33.96 -4.54 16.13
C ASN A 321 34.84 -4.05 14.96
N LEU A 322 34.89 -4.84 13.87
CA LEU A 322 35.68 -4.52 12.68
C LEU A 322 35.12 -3.36 11.84
N ILE A 323 33.91 -2.87 12.14
CA ILE A 323 33.20 -1.85 11.34
C ILE A 323 33.45 -0.42 11.87
N ALA A 324 33.76 -0.27 13.16
CA ALA A 324 33.92 1.05 13.81
C ALA A 324 35.15 1.82 13.30
N GLU A 325 34.97 3.10 12.96
CA GLU A 325 36.00 3.96 12.36
C GLU A 325 37.02 4.51 13.37
N GLU A 326 36.70 4.51 14.67
CA GLU A 326 37.66 4.89 15.72
C GLU A 326 38.32 3.65 16.32
N GLN A 327 39.46 3.24 15.76
CA GLN A 327 40.48 2.62 16.61
C GLN A 327 41.15 3.71 17.45
N THR A 328 40.49 4.17 18.51
CA THR A 328 41.24 4.76 19.61
C THR A 328 42.08 3.64 20.22
N THR A 329 43.38 3.71 19.97
CA THR A 329 44.46 2.86 20.48
C THR A 329 44.55 2.81 22.03
N SER A 330 43.51 3.22 22.76
CA SER A 330 43.44 3.28 24.23
C SER A 330 42.45 2.31 24.88
N GLN A 331 41.69 1.49 24.12
CA GLN A 331 40.85 0.43 24.70
C GLN A 331 41.47 -0.98 24.63
N PHE A 332 42.81 -1.09 24.66
CA PHE A 332 43.45 -2.31 25.16
C PHE A 332 43.36 -2.35 26.69
N SER A 333 42.17 -2.48 27.27
CA SER A 333 42.06 -2.88 28.66
C SER A 333 40.75 -3.58 29.00
N LYS A 334 40.93 -4.79 29.54
CA LYS A 334 39.99 -5.66 30.25
C LYS A 334 39.07 -6.51 29.39
N GLN A 335 39.44 -7.79 29.29
CA GLN A 335 38.51 -8.91 29.17
C GLN A 335 37.38 -8.73 30.19
N SER A 336 36.27 -8.14 29.75
CA SER A 336 35.02 -8.17 30.47
C SER A 336 34.54 -9.62 30.49
N ARG A 337 34.22 -10.15 31.67
CA ARG A 337 33.59 -11.47 31.84
C ARG A 337 32.14 -11.52 31.31
N ASP A 338 31.60 -10.39 30.84
CA ASP A 338 30.27 -10.31 30.23
C ASP A 338 30.32 -10.61 28.73
N LYS A 339 29.36 -11.42 28.25
CA LYS A 339 29.22 -11.79 26.84
C LYS A 339 29.05 -10.55 25.94
N PRO A 340 29.65 -10.53 24.74
CA PRO A 340 29.52 -9.42 23.81
C PRO A 340 28.04 -9.21 23.41
N LYS A 341 27.55 -7.98 23.54
CA LYS A 341 26.22 -7.58 23.09
C LYS A 341 26.31 -7.21 21.62
N LEU A 342 25.47 -7.80 20.76
CA LEU A 342 25.50 -7.54 19.30
C LEU A 342 24.97 -6.15 18.90
N THR A 343 24.22 -5.47 19.77
CA THR A 343 23.58 -4.18 19.46
C THR A 343 24.56 -3.11 18.96
N PRO A 344 25.72 -2.84 19.60
CA PRO A 344 26.65 -1.82 19.13
C PRO A 344 27.25 -2.15 17.76
N LEU A 345 27.57 -3.42 17.49
CA LEU A 345 28.03 -3.86 16.16
C LEU A 345 26.97 -3.55 15.10
N HIS A 346 25.72 -3.92 15.35
CA HIS A 346 24.63 -3.67 14.41
C HIS A 346 24.40 -2.17 14.20
N GLN A 347 24.49 -1.35 15.25
CA GLN A 347 24.34 0.11 15.13
C GLN A 347 25.44 0.70 14.24
N SER A 348 26.71 0.35 14.47
CA SER A 348 27.82 0.79 13.62
C SER A 348 27.64 0.34 12.16
N ALA A 349 27.17 -0.89 11.94
CA ALA A 349 26.91 -1.40 10.59
C ALA A 349 25.79 -0.65 9.88
N VAL A 350 24.69 -0.34 10.58
CA VAL A 350 23.59 0.46 10.04
C VAL A 350 24.08 1.85 9.67
N ASP A 351 24.82 2.52 10.57
CA ASP A 351 25.31 3.87 10.30
C ASP A 351 26.29 3.90 9.12
N LYS A 352 27.21 2.93 9.04
CA LYS A 352 28.17 2.84 7.93
C LYS A 352 27.48 2.54 6.59
N ALA A 353 26.45 1.69 6.58
CA ALA A 353 25.66 1.44 5.37
C ALA A 353 24.89 2.69 4.92
N LEU A 354 24.34 3.47 5.85
CA LEU A 354 23.66 4.73 5.50
C LEU A 354 24.59 5.84 5.01
N GLN A 355 25.86 5.83 5.45
CA GLN A 355 26.90 6.74 4.95
C GLN A 355 27.41 6.33 3.56
N SER A 356 27.14 5.10 3.12
CA SER A 356 27.56 4.60 1.82
C SER A 356 26.76 5.26 0.69
N PRO A 357 27.41 6.01 -0.23
CA PRO A 357 26.72 6.78 -1.26
C PRO A 357 26.11 5.90 -2.38
N ASN A 358 26.59 4.67 -2.54
CA ASN A 358 26.20 3.73 -3.60
C ASN A 358 25.53 2.46 -3.07
N GLY A 359 25.19 2.42 -1.77
CA GLY A 359 24.51 1.26 -1.16
C GLY A 359 25.34 -0.02 -1.11
N HIS A 360 26.66 0.02 -1.38
CA HIS A 360 27.54 -1.17 -1.48
C HIS A 360 27.63 -2.04 -0.21
N LEU A 361 27.04 -1.61 0.91
CA LEU A 361 26.99 -2.35 2.17
C LEU A 361 25.59 -2.86 2.50
N ASP A 362 24.61 -2.68 1.61
CA ASP A 362 23.21 -2.98 1.88
C ASP A 362 22.97 -4.47 2.05
N LEU A 363 23.51 -5.30 1.15
CA LEU A 363 23.37 -6.75 1.26
C LEU A 363 24.23 -7.30 2.41
N PHE A 364 25.45 -6.78 2.57
CA PHE A 364 26.30 -7.07 3.72
C PHE A 364 25.56 -6.82 5.05
N LEU A 365 24.90 -5.67 5.20
CA LEU A 365 24.14 -5.31 6.40
C LEU A 365 22.99 -6.30 6.64
N ARG A 366 22.24 -6.64 5.59
CA ARG A 366 21.15 -7.62 5.65
C ARG A 366 21.64 -8.98 6.16
N PHE A 367 22.74 -9.49 5.60
CA PHE A 367 23.34 -10.74 6.05
C PHE A 367 23.84 -10.68 7.48
N LEU A 368 24.52 -9.60 7.87
CA LEU A 368 25.05 -9.43 9.22
C LEU A 368 23.93 -9.46 10.27
N LEU A 369 22.80 -8.80 9.99
CA LEU A 369 21.63 -8.80 10.85
C LEU A 369 20.94 -10.17 10.87
N GLY A 370 20.76 -10.82 9.73
CA GLY A 370 20.15 -12.16 9.66
C GLY A 370 20.97 -13.24 10.37
N LEU A 371 22.31 -13.14 10.36
CA LEU A 371 23.22 -14.05 11.06
C LEU A 371 23.06 -13.99 12.58
N SER A 372 22.57 -12.88 13.11
CA SER A 372 22.34 -12.71 14.55
C SER A 372 21.14 -13.49 15.10
N LEU A 373 20.28 -14.04 14.22
CA LEU A 373 19.12 -14.81 14.65
C LEU A 373 19.50 -16.21 15.12
N TYR A 374 18.77 -16.71 16.11
CA TYR A 374 19.00 -18.04 16.70
C TYR A 374 18.93 -19.17 15.67
N ASN A 375 17.96 -19.13 14.75
CA ASN A 375 17.80 -20.16 13.70
C ASN A 375 19.01 -20.19 12.76
N SER A 376 19.48 -19.01 12.31
CA SER A 376 20.69 -18.85 11.50
C SER A 376 21.92 -19.42 12.20
N GLN A 377 22.10 -19.12 13.49
CA GLN A 377 23.23 -19.63 14.28
C GLN A 377 23.16 -21.14 14.50
N LYS A 378 21.95 -21.70 14.64
CA LYS A 378 21.73 -23.15 14.74
C LYS A 378 22.16 -23.87 13.45
N LEU A 379 21.89 -23.29 12.29
CA LEU A 379 22.30 -23.86 10.99
C LEU A 379 23.83 -23.83 10.81
N LEU A 380 24.52 -22.87 11.41
CA LEU A 380 25.99 -22.75 11.42
C LEU A 380 26.66 -23.50 12.58
N GLN A 381 25.92 -24.40 13.26
CA GLN A 381 26.45 -25.19 14.37
C GLN A 381 27.68 -26.01 13.92
N GLY A 382 28.82 -25.79 14.58
CA GLY A 382 30.12 -26.37 14.22
C GLY A 382 31.14 -25.35 13.72
N LEU A 383 30.71 -24.31 12.99
CA LEU A 383 31.49 -23.07 12.78
C LEU A 383 31.40 -22.15 14.00
N LEU A 384 30.23 -22.13 14.64
CA LEU A 384 29.96 -21.34 15.85
C LEU A 384 29.94 -22.21 17.11
N LYS A 385 30.53 -21.72 18.21
CA LYS A 385 30.22 -22.21 19.56
C LYS A 385 28.87 -21.62 19.95
N LEU A 386 27.83 -22.46 20.01
CA LEU A 386 26.48 -22.09 20.43
C LEU A 386 26.52 -21.42 21.81
N SER A 387 26.51 -20.11 21.82
CA SER A 387 26.31 -19.36 23.05
C SER A 387 24.81 -19.18 23.23
N LYS A 388 24.28 -19.48 24.41
CA LYS A 388 22.94 -19.02 24.83
C LYS A 388 22.97 -17.48 24.83
N LEU A 389 22.75 -16.85 23.67
CA LEU A 389 22.47 -15.43 23.54
C LEU A 389 20.97 -15.27 23.80
N SER A 390 20.65 -14.83 25.02
CA SER A 390 19.28 -14.52 25.41
C SER A 390 19.00 -13.04 25.17
N LYS A 391 17.79 -12.78 24.68
CA LYS A 391 17.09 -11.51 24.42
C LYS A 391 17.15 -11.07 22.96
N THR A 392 15.94 -11.04 22.40
CA THR A 392 15.48 -10.40 21.17
C THR A 392 16.36 -9.24 20.73
N ASN A 393 16.65 -9.17 19.42
CA ASN A 393 17.30 -8.03 18.74
C ASN A 393 16.50 -6.73 18.82
N GLN A 394 15.60 -6.58 19.78
CA GLN A 394 14.65 -5.47 19.91
C GLN A 394 15.33 -4.12 19.96
N LYS A 395 16.51 -4.01 20.59
CA LYS A 395 17.27 -2.76 20.59
C LYS A 395 17.75 -2.38 19.20
N THR A 396 18.22 -3.35 18.42
CA THR A 396 18.62 -3.15 17.02
C THR A 396 17.39 -2.81 16.16
N VAL A 397 16.28 -3.54 16.32
CA VAL A 397 15.01 -3.25 15.65
C VAL A 397 14.57 -1.81 15.92
N ASN A 398 14.51 -1.40 17.19
CA ASN A 398 14.10 -0.04 17.57
C ASN A 398 15.06 1.02 17.01
N TYR A 399 16.35 0.71 16.90
CA TYR A 399 17.32 1.60 16.28
C TYR A 399 17.07 1.77 14.78
N ILE A 400 16.84 0.66 14.07
CA ILE A 400 16.51 0.68 12.63
C ILE A 400 15.22 1.47 12.39
N LYS A 401 14.18 1.22 13.19
CA LYS A 401 12.91 1.97 13.13
C LYS A 401 13.12 3.47 13.30
N LYS A 402 13.95 3.87 14.28
CA LYS A 402 14.33 5.28 14.48
C LYS A 402 15.04 5.86 13.26
N LYS A 403 16.01 5.13 12.67
CA LYS A 403 16.72 5.60 11.47
C LYS A 403 15.80 5.77 10.26
N ILE A 404 14.85 4.86 10.06
CA ILE A 404 13.83 4.99 9.00
C ILE A 404 13.03 6.29 9.14
N THR A 405 12.76 6.76 10.36
CA THR A 405 12.06 8.05 10.57
C THR A 405 12.93 9.27 10.30
N GLU A 406 14.26 9.14 10.29
CA GLU A 406 15.20 10.24 10.12
C GLU A 406 15.66 10.41 8.65
N ILE A 407 15.54 9.37 7.82
CA ILE A 407 16.07 9.34 6.45
C ILE A 407 15.07 9.93 5.45
N SER A 408 15.58 10.71 4.48
CA SER A 408 14.82 11.26 3.35
C SER A 408 14.89 10.43 2.07
N CYS A 409 15.87 9.53 1.94
CA CYS A 409 16.08 8.68 0.77
C CYS A 409 15.18 7.42 0.79
N ALA A 410 14.45 7.19 -0.30
CA ALA A 410 13.54 6.04 -0.45
C ALA A 410 14.31 4.70 -0.48
N ASP A 411 15.42 4.63 -1.22
CA ASP A 411 16.19 3.39 -1.38
C ASP A 411 16.83 2.92 -0.06
N GLN A 412 17.43 3.87 0.68
CA GLN A 412 17.98 3.60 2.01
C GLN A 412 16.89 3.15 2.99
N SER A 413 15.72 3.78 2.94
CA SER A 413 14.58 3.37 3.76
C SER A 413 14.18 1.94 3.43
N ILE A 414 13.95 1.63 2.14
CA ILE A 414 13.61 0.29 1.66
C ILE A 414 14.66 -0.74 2.11
N ASN A 415 15.96 -0.42 2.04
CA ASN A 415 17.00 -1.31 2.52
C ASN A 415 16.90 -1.60 4.04
N LEU A 416 16.66 -0.57 4.87
CA LEU A 416 16.43 -0.76 6.29
C LEU A 416 15.16 -1.59 6.59
N PHE A 417 14.11 -1.48 5.78
CA PHE A 417 12.96 -2.38 5.88
C PHE A 417 13.30 -3.82 5.51
N ARG A 418 14.10 -4.03 4.45
CA ARG A 418 14.62 -5.37 4.12
C ARG A 418 15.44 -5.94 5.29
N CYS A 419 16.18 -5.10 6.01
CA CYS A 419 16.88 -5.49 7.23
C CYS A 419 15.93 -5.91 8.38
N LEU A 420 14.80 -5.21 8.56
CA LEU A 420 13.77 -5.63 9.52
C LEU A 420 13.15 -6.98 9.14
N ASN A 421 12.92 -7.22 7.85
CA ASN A 421 12.46 -8.52 7.35
C ASN A 421 13.48 -9.64 7.62
N GLU A 422 14.78 -9.40 7.42
CA GLU A 422 15.82 -10.38 7.79
C GLU A 422 15.84 -10.68 9.30
N LEU A 423 15.43 -9.72 10.13
CA LEU A 423 15.28 -9.90 11.58
C LEU A 423 13.93 -10.55 11.97
N ASN A 424 13.10 -10.93 11.01
CA ASN A 424 11.73 -11.40 11.19
C ASN A 424 10.84 -10.41 12.00
N ASP A 425 11.09 -9.10 11.88
CA ASP A 425 10.29 -8.05 12.51
C ASP A 425 9.33 -7.41 11.49
N CYS A 426 8.04 -7.74 11.60
CA CYS A 426 6.97 -7.10 10.83
C CYS A 426 6.22 -6.03 11.65
N SER A 427 6.72 -5.68 12.83
CA SER A 427 5.98 -4.81 13.76
C SER A 427 5.93 -3.35 13.29
N LEU A 428 6.85 -2.91 12.42
CA LEU A 428 6.80 -1.57 11.86
C LEU A 428 5.58 -1.31 10.96
N GLU A 429 5.08 -2.31 10.24
CA GLU A 429 3.81 -2.21 9.49
C GLU A 429 2.66 -1.87 10.44
N VAL A 430 2.56 -2.63 11.53
CA VAL A 430 1.53 -2.46 12.56
C VAL A 430 1.69 -1.11 13.26
N ASP A 431 2.92 -0.70 13.56
CA ASP A 431 3.18 0.60 14.19
C ASP A 431 2.74 1.76 13.28
N ILE A 432 3.15 1.75 12.01
CA ILE A 432 2.75 2.78 11.03
C ILE A 432 1.23 2.79 10.84
N GLN A 433 0.62 1.61 10.74
CA GLN A 433 -0.82 1.46 10.62
C GLN A 433 -1.55 2.03 11.84
N GLN A 434 -1.13 1.69 13.05
CA GLN A 434 -1.72 2.21 14.29
C GLN A 434 -1.55 3.72 14.41
N HIS A 435 -0.40 4.26 14.01
CA HIS A 435 -0.15 5.71 14.02
C HIS A 435 -1.06 6.46 13.03
N LEU A 436 -1.24 5.94 11.81
CA LEU A 436 -2.12 6.52 10.80
C LEU A 436 -3.60 6.43 11.20
N VAL A 437 -4.05 5.28 11.73
CA VAL A 437 -5.45 5.07 12.15
C VAL A 437 -5.80 5.88 13.41
N SER A 438 -4.85 6.07 14.32
CA SER A 438 -5.07 6.84 15.56
C SER A 438 -5.19 8.35 15.31
N GLY A 439 -4.89 8.83 14.10
CA GLY A 439 -4.87 10.27 13.78
C GLY A 439 -3.82 11.05 14.57
N SER A 440 -2.85 10.36 15.19
CA SER A 440 -1.78 10.97 15.98
C SER A 440 -0.70 11.62 15.13
N LEU A 441 -0.60 11.22 13.86
CA LEU A 441 0.21 11.84 12.81
C LEU A 441 -0.73 12.28 11.67
N SER A 442 -0.58 13.51 11.18
CA SER A 442 -1.20 13.88 9.90
C SER A 442 -0.48 13.17 8.76
N THR A 443 -1.18 12.91 7.65
CA THR A 443 -0.58 12.31 6.43
C THR A 443 0.63 13.08 5.91
N ASP A 444 0.71 14.36 6.24
CA ASP A 444 1.80 15.28 5.88
C ASP A 444 3.09 15.09 6.71
N GLN A 445 3.05 14.28 7.77
CA GLN A 445 4.21 14.01 8.63
C GLN A 445 5.02 12.78 8.18
N LEU A 446 4.46 11.94 7.31
CA LEU A 446 5.23 10.85 6.72
C LEU A 446 6.07 11.39 5.54
N SER A 447 7.38 11.15 5.59
CA SER A 447 8.27 11.50 4.49
C SER A 447 7.92 10.69 3.23
N PRO A 448 8.25 11.17 2.02
CA PRO A 448 8.10 10.40 0.79
C PRO A 448 8.75 9.01 0.87
N ALA A 449 9.90 8.91 1.56
CA ALA A 449 10.61 7.65 1.76
C ALA A 449 9.83 6.67 2.65
N GLN A 450 9.16 7.17 3.70
CA GLN A 450 8.29 6.34 4.55
C GLN A 450 7.07 5.83 3.79
N TRP A 451 6.47 6.65 2.93
CA TRP A 451 5.38 6.22 2.04
C TRP A 451 5.84 5.15 1.05
N SER A 452 6.96 5.38 0.35
CA SER A 452 7.54 4.40 -0.57
C SER A 452 7.83 3.07 0.13
N ALA A 453 8.30 3.14 1.36
CA ALA A 453 8.58 1.95 2.11
C ALA A 453 7.33 1.24 2.64
N LEU A 454 6.29 1.97 3.08
CA LEU A 454 5.00 1.39 3.42
C LEU A 454 4.41 0.67 2.20
N VAL A 455 4.43 1.29 1.02
CA VAL A 455 4.05 0.66 -0.24
C VAL A 455 4.85 -0.62 -0.47
N PHE A 456 6.17 -0.57 -0.32
CA PHE A 456 7.02 -1.76 -0.47
C PHE A 456 6.64 -2.88 0.50
N ILE A 457 6.37 -2.57 1.78
CA ILE A 457 5.93 -3.57 2.77
C ILE A 457 4.62 -4.21 2.36
N LEU A 458 3.62 -3.40 2.03
CA LEU A 458 2.28 -3.88 1.66
C LEU A 458 2.37 -4.77 0.42
N LEU A 459 3.15 -4.35 -0.58
CA LEU A 459 3.42 -5.12 -1.79
C LEU A 459 4.30 -6.36 -1.55
N SER A 460 4.99 -6.48 -0.41
CA SER A 460 5.92 -7.57 -0.11
C SER A 460 5.44 -8.56 0.96
N SER A 461 4.37 -8.24 1.70
CA SER A 461 3.96 -8.93 2.93
C SER A 461 3.50 -10.39 2.78
N GLY A 462 3.37 -10.91 1.55
CA GLY A 462 3.00 -12.31 1.29
C GLY A 462 1.58 -12.71 1.70
N LYS A 463 0.81 -11.81 2.32
CA LYS A 463 -0.64 -11.93 2.46
C LYS A 463 -1.25 -11.55 1.12
N ASP A 464 -2.20 -12.33 0.62
CA ASP A 464 -2.91 -12.00 -0.61
C ASP A 464 -3.43 -10.55 -0.50
N LEU A 465 -2.93 -9.66 -1.37
CA LEU A 465 -3.40 -8.28 -1.54
C LEU A 465 -4.81 -8.24 -2.14
N ASP A 466 -5.63 -9.26 -1.87
CA ASP A 466 -6.93 -9.44 -2.47
C ASP A 466 -7.84 -8.25 -2.14
N VAL A 467 -7.78 -7.76 -0.90
CA VAL A 467 -8.60 -6.63 -0.42
C VAL A 467 -7.74 -5.55 0.22
N PHE A 468 -7.61 -4.42 -0.47
CA PHE A 468 -7.06 -3.18 0.06
C PHE A 468 -8.17 -2.31 0.63
N ASP A 469 -8.05 -1.95 1.91
CA ASP A 469 -8.98 -1.06 2.61
C ASP A 469 -8.23 0.17 3.09
N LEU A 470 -8.54 1.33 2.49
CA LEU A 470 -7.85 2.57 2.77
C LEU A 470 -8.07 3.03 4.22
N LYS A 471 -9.24 2.72 4.82
CA LYS A 471 -9.56 3.07 6.22
C LYS A 471 -8.69 2.35 7.23
N LYS A 472 -8.07 1.22 6.85
CA LYS A 472 -7.08 0.53 7.70
C LYS A 472 -5.79 1.33 7.87
N TYR A 473 -5.56 2.35 7.02
CA TYR A 473 -4.41 3.23 7.09
C TYR A 473 -4.89 4.63 7.44
N CYS A 474 -5.42 5.37 6.46
CA CYS A 474 -5.92 6.71 6.65
C CYS A 474 -7.01 7.00 5.61
N ALA A 475 -8.19 7.43 6.07
CA ALA A 475 -9.30 7.82 5.22
C ALA A 475 -9.09 9.24 4.67
N SER A 476 -8.12 9.40 3.76
CA SER A 476 -7.83 10.67 3.09
C SER A 476 -7.41 10.49 1.64
N GLU A 477 -7.58 11.56 0.86
CA GLU A 477 -7.14 11.65 -0.53
C GLU A 477 -5.61 11.53 -0.66
N GLU A 478 -4.85 12.19 0.21
CA GLU A 478 -3.38 12.14 0.20
C GLU A 478 -2.86 10.71 0.41
N ALA A 479 -3.47 9.97 1.34
CA ALA A 479 -3.10 8.58 1.59
C ALA A 479 -3.42 7.70 0.38
N LEU A 480 -4.56 7.90 -0.28
CA LEU A 480 -4.90 7.20 -1.52
C LEU A 480 -3.84 7.44 -2.58
N LEU A 481 -3.48 8.70 -2.84
CA LEU A 481 -2.52 9.07 -3.88
C LEU A 481 -1.13 8.45 -3.63
N ARG A 482 -0.71 8.33 -2.37
CA ARG A 482 0.55 7.67 -2.00
C ARG A 482 0.47 6.15 -2.09
N LEU A 483 -0.71 5.56 -1.93
CA LEU A 483 -0.96 4.11 -1.93
C LEU A 483 -1.54 3.58 -3.24
N LEU A 484 -1.64 4.38 -4.30
CA LEU A 484 -2.07 3.92 -5.64
C LEU A 484 -1.34 2.65 -6.12
N PRO A 485 -0.02 2.46 -5.89
CA PRO A 485 0.63 1.22 -6.29
C PRO A 485 0.04 -0.02 -5.61
N VAL A 486 -0.46 0.12 -4.38
CA VAL A 486 -1.13 -0.96 -3.64
C VAL A 486 -2.53 -1.20 -4.21
N VAL A 487 -3.29 -0.14 -4.50
CA VAL A 487 -4.59 -0.23 -5.17
C VAL A 487 -4.47 -0.98 -6.50
N LYS A 488 -3.48 -0.59 -7.32
CA LYS A 488 -3.19 -1.21 -8.61
C LYS A 488 -2.89 -2.71 -8.51
N ALA A 489 -2.16 -3.12 -7.47
CA ALA A 489 -1.79 -4.51 -7.24
C ALA A 489 -2.91 -5.36 -6.61
N SER A 490 -3.97 -4.73 -6.10
CA SER A 490 -5.04 -5.40 -5.35
C SER A 490 -6.20 -5.81 -6.26
N ASN A 491 -6.91 -6.89 -5.92
CA ASN A 491 -8.12 -7.29 -6.66
C ASN A 491 -9.33 -6.43 -6.27
N LYS A 492 -9.41 -5.99 -5.02
CA LYS A 492 -10.51 -5.20 -4.46
C LYS A 492 -9.99 -4.01 -3.69
N ALA A 493 -10.52 -2.82 -3.99
CA ALA A 493 -10.22 -1.58 -3.27
C ALA A 493 -11.47 -1.02 -2.60
N LEU A 494 -11.43 -0.92 -1.27
CA LEU A 494 -12.47 -0.33 -0.42
C LEU A 494 -12.08 1.11 -0.07
N LEU A 495 -12.66 2.05 -0.81
CA LEU A 495 -12.39 3.49 -0.71
C LEU A 495 -13.63 4.30 -0.29
N SER A 496 -14.69 3.61 0.16
CA SER A 496 -15.94 4.23 0.56
C SER A 496 -15.73 5.17 1.74
N GLY A 497 -16.29 6.37 1.73
CA GLY A 497 -16.23 7.32 2.85
C GLY A 497 -14.81 7.71 3.28
N CYS A 498 -13.93 7.95 2.31
CA CYS A 498 -12.52 8.31 2.52
C CYS A 498 -12.21 9.78 2.21
N ASN A 499 -13.23 10.65 2.13
CA ASN A 499 -13.12 12.07 1.78
C ASN A 499 -12.44 12.30 0.43
N LEU A 500 -12.71 11.43 -0.55
CA LEU A 500 -12.14 11.53 -1.89
C LEU A 500 -12.88 12.58 -2.72
N SER A 501 -12.15 13.21 -3.64
CA SER A 501 -12.65 14.22 -4.59
C SER A 501 -12.46 13.79 -6.05
N GLU A 502 -12.75 14.68 -6.99
CA GLU A 502 -12.50 14.46 -8.43
C GLU A 502 -11.02 14.16 -8.76
N ARG A 503 -10.07 14.71 -7.98
CA ARG A 503 -8.63 14.44 -8.14
C ARG A 503 -8.29 12.98 -7.90
N SER A 504 -8.94 12.36 -6.92
CA SER A 504 -8.82 10.92 -6.67
C SER A 504 -9.31 10.10 -7.87
N CYS A 505 -10.38 10.54 -8.54
CA CYS A 505 -10.91 9.85 -9.72
C CYS A 505 -9.95 9.90 -10.91
N GLU A 506 -9.26 11.02 -11.14
CA GLU A 506 -8.22 11.11 -12.17
C GLU A 506 -7.07 10.13 -11.92
N ALA A 507 -6.59 10.06 -10.68
CA ALA A 507 -5.54 9.14 -10.29
C ALA A 507 -5.98 7.67 -10.43
N LEU A 508 -7.21 7.33 -10.02
CA LEU A 508 -7.78 6.00 -10.20
C LEU A 508 -8.03 5.65 -11.66
N SER A 509 -8.38 6.63 -12.49
CA SER A 509 -8.52 6.47 -13.95
C SER A 509 -7.21 5.96 -14.56
N SER A 510 -6.08 6.54 -14.13
CA SER A 510 -4.74 6.10 -14.53
C SER A 510 -4.41 4.67 -14.07
N VAL A 511 -4.94 4.24 -12.92
CA VAL A 511 -4.80 2.86 -12.44
C VAL A 511 -5.61 1.88 -13.30
N LEU A 512 -6.86 2.24 -13.63
CA LEU A 512 -7.74 1.42 -14.47
C LEU A 512 -7.22 1.27 -15.89
N SER A 513 -6.54 2.29 -16.41
CA SER A 513 -5.90 2.27 -17.73
C SER A 513 -4.49 1.68 -17.73
N CYS A 514 -4.11 0.88 -16.73
CA CYS A 514 -2.76 0.32 -16.62
C CYS A 514 -2.74 -1.20 -16.79
N GLN A 515 -1.85 -1.71 -17.66
CA GLN A 515 -1.77 -3.14 -18.01
C GLN A 515 -1.46 -4.05 -16.82
N SER A 516 -0.75 -3.53 -15.82
CA SER A 516 -0.40 -4.27 -14.59
C SER A 516 -1.42 -4.09 -13.47
N SER A 517 -2.61 -3.56 -13.76
CA SER A 517 -3.70 -3.47 -12.79
C SER A 517 -4.40 -4.82 -12.62
N SER A 518 -4.52 -5.27 -11.37
CA SER A 518 -5.28 -6.47 -11.00
C SER A 518 -6.70 -6.14 -10.53
N LEU A 519 -7.07 -4.87 -10.50
CA LEU A 519 -8.31 -4.41 -9.86
C LEU A 519 -9.56 -4.95 -10.58
N ARG A 520 -10.41 -5.64 -9.82
CA ARG A 520 -11.70 -6.20 -10.25
C ARG A 520 -12.88 -5.52 -9.56
N GLU A 521 -12.70 -5.08 -8.31
CA GLU A 521 -13.73 -4.39 -7.53
C GLU A 521 -13.24 -3.04 -6.99
N LEU A 522 -14.02 -1.99 -7.23
CA LEU A 522 -13.74 -0.64 -6.74
C LEU A 522 -14.99 -0.08 -6.05
N ASP A 523 -14.89 0.15 -4.74
CA ASP A 523 -15.93 0.81 -3.97
C ASP A 523 -15.53 2.24 -3.61
N LEU A 524 -16.19 3.20 -4.25
CA LEU A 524 -16.00 4.64 -4.10
C LEU A 524 -17.17 5.33 -3.36
N SER A 525 -18.08 4.55 -2.80
CA SER A 525 -19.33 5.05 -2.21
C SER A 525 -19.11 6.11 -1.11
N ASN A 526 -20.08 6.98 -0.87
CA ASN A 526 -20.05 8.00 0.18
C ASN A 526 -18.84 8.98 0.10
N ASN A 527 -18.34 9.26 -1.10
CA ASN A 527 -17.34 10.31 -1.35
C ASN A 527 -17.94 11.42 -2.20
N ASN A 528 -17.49 12.67 -2.07
CA ASN A 528 -18.04 13.81 -2.80
C ASN A 528 -17.43 13.95 -4.20
N LEU A 529 -17.65 12.94 -5.06
CA LEU A 529 -17.02 12.85 -6.37
C LEU A 529 -17.65 13.78 -7.42
N GLN A 530 -18.97 14.03 -7.28
CA GLN A 530 -19.77 14.80 -8.24
C GLN A 530 -19.71 14.22 -9.67
N ASP A 531 -20.39 14.87 -10.61
CA ASP A 531 -20.39 14.44 -12.01
C ASP A 531 -19.00 14.54 -12.68
N SER A 532 -18.16 15.49 -12.24
CA SER A 532 -16.80 15.66 -12.77
C SER A 532 -15.89 14.47 -12.42
N GLY A 533 -16.01 13.92 -11.21
CA GLY A 533 -15.28 12.72 -10.81
C GLY A 533 -15.62 11.51 -11.70
N VAL A 534 -16.90 11.28 -12.00
CA VAL A 534 -17.33 10.18 -12.89
C VAL A 534 -16.81 10.39 -14.31
N LYS A 535 -16.81 11.64 -14.80
CA LYS A 535 -16.24 12.00 -16.10
C LYS A 535 -14.73 11.73 -16.19
N LEU A 536 -13.97 11.94 -15.12
CA LEU A 536 -12.54 11.62 -15.09
C LEU A 536 -12.31 10.10 -15.04
N LEU A 537 -13.12 9.40 -14.25
CA LEU A 537 -13.03 7.95 -14.11
C LEU A 537 -13.39 7.21 -15.42
N SER A 538 -14.28 7.77 -16.23
CA SER A 538 -14.74 7.12 -17.46
C SER A 538 -13.61 6.87 -18.47
N ALA A 539 -12.61 7.75 -18.55
CA ALA A 539 -11.46 7.55 -19.43
C ALA A 539 -10.70 6.25 -19.13
N GLY A 540 -10.56 5.90 -17.85
CA GLY A 540 -9.96 4.64 -17.40
C GLY A 540 -10.91 3.45 -17.61
N LEU A 541 -12.21 3.62 -17.37
CA LEU A 541 -13.21 2.57 -17.56
C LEU A 541 -13.40 2.18 -19.04
N GLU A 542 -13.26 3.13 -19.96
CA GLU A 542 -13.36 2.90 -21.41
C GLU A 542 -12.05 2.34 -22.00
N SER A 543 -10.98 2.23 -21.21
CA SER A 543 -9.70 1.68 -21.66
C SER A 543 -9.84 0.19 -22.05
N PRO A 544 -9.25 -0.27 -23.18
CA PRO A 544 -9.33 -1.66 -23.63
C PRO A 544 -8.63 -2.67 -22.71
N ILE A 545 -7.80 -2.19 -21.80
CA ILE A 545 -7.07 -3.00 -20.81
C ILE A 545 -7.73 -2.94 -19.42
N CYS A 546 -8.78 -2.15 -19.26
CA CYS A 546 -9.54 -2.11 -18.02
C CYS A 546 -10.23 -3.47 -17.81
N THR A 547 -10.07 -4.00 -16.60
CA THR A 547 -10.59 -5.31 -16.22
C THR A 547 -11.53 -5.22 -15.02
N LEU A 548 -11.99 -4.02 -14.68
CA LEU A 548 -12.88 -3.76 -13.55
C LEU A 548 -14.27 -4.37 -13.81
N GLU A 549 -14.75 -5.20 -12.88
CA GLU A 549 -16.02 -5.91 -12.97
C GLU A 549 -17.09 -5.28 -12.06
N ILE A 550 -16.69 -4.74 -10.91
CA ILE A 550 -17.61 -4.18 -9.91
C ILE A 550 -17.22 -2.73 -9.60
N LEU A 551 -18.17 -1.82 -9.81
CA LEU A 551 -18.02 -0.41 -9.47
C LEU A 551 -19.18 0.04 -8.57
N ARG A 552 -18.84 0.55 -7.38
CA ARG A 552 -19.83 1.11 -6.45
C ARG A 552 -19.60 2.61 -6.28
N LEU A 553 -20.62 3.40 -6.61
CA LEU A 553 -20.65 4.86 -6.57
C LEU A 553 -21.87 5.35 -5.76
N SER A 554 -22.29 4.58 -4.76
CA SER A 554 -23.48 4.92 -3.97
C SER A 554 -23.24 6.20 -3.17
N GLY A 555 -24.15 7.17 -3.29
CA GLY A 555 -24.09 8.41 -2.49
C GLY A 555 -22.87 9.29 -2.81
N CYS A 556 -22.54 9.44 -4.10
CA CYS A 556 -21.41 10.23 -4.58
C CYS A 556 -21.77 11.65 -5.08
N ASP A 557 -22.99 12.10 -4.78
CA ASP A 557 -23.59 13.34 -5.29
C ASP A 557 -23.68 13.40 -6.82
N LEU A 558 -24.07 12.28 -7.43
CA LEU A 558 -24.21 12.17 -8.89
C LEU A 558 -25.59 12.64 -9.35
N SER A 559 -25.62 13.25 -10.54
CA SER A 559 -26.84 13.70 -11.23
C SER A 559 -27.09 12.91 -12.53
N GLU A 560 -28.11 13.32 -13.28
CA GLU A 560 -28.39 12.84 -14.63
C GLU A 560 -27.21 12.96 -15.61
N ARG A 561 -26.26 13.88 -15.39
CA ARG A 561 -25.06 14.02 -16.24
C ARG A 561 -24.11 12.83 -16.12
N SER A 562 -23.94 12.30 -14.91
CA SER A 562 -23.17 11.07 -14.71
C SER A 562 -23.77 9.87 -15.46
N CYS A 563 -25.09 9.85 -15.63
CA CYS A 563 -25.78 8.79 -16.36
C CYS A 563 -25.44 8.77 -17.86
N GLU A 564 -25.24 9.95 -18.47
CA GLU A 564 -24.78 10.06 -19.87
C GLU A 564 -23.38 9.45 -20.03
N VAL A 565 -22.45 9.83 -19.16
CA VAL A 565 -21.08 9.32 -19.15
C VAL A 565 -21.07 7.81 -18.92
N LEU A 566 -21.78 7.32 -17.92
CA LEU A 566 -21.86 5.88 -17.63
C LEU A 566 -22.56 5.11 -18.75
N SER A 567 -23.53 5.71 -19.44
CA SER A 567 -24.14 5.10 -20.63
C SER A 567 -23.10 4.88 -21.75
N SER A 568 -22.17 5.81 -21.94
CA SER A 568 -21.03 5.63 -22.87
C SER A 568 -20.15 4.46 -22.45
N VAL A 569 -19.76 4.41 -21.16
CA VAL A 569 -18.95 3.33 -20.59
C VAL A 569 -19.61 1.96 -20.78
N LEU A 570 -20.92 1.85 -20.51
CA LEU A 570 -21.68 0.61 -20.65
C LEU A 570 -21.86 0.17 -22.11
N SER A 571 -21.85 1.13 -23.04
CA SER A 571 -21.97 0.88 -24.48
C SER A 571 -20.65 0.50 -25.14
N SER A 572 -19.52 0.75 -24.46
CA SER A 572 -18.18 0.51 -25.00
C SER A 572 -17.87 -0.98 -25.16
N GLN A 573 -17.18 -1.34 -26.23
CA GLN A 573 -16.72 -2.71 -26.49
C GLN A 573 -15.66 -3.19 -25.48
N SER A 574 -14.97 -2.26 -24.82
CA SER A 574 -13.95 -2.53 -23.80
C SER A 574 -14.52 -2.73 -22.40
N SER A 575 -15.82 -2.50 -22.20
CA SER A 575 -16.43 -2.56 -20.87
C SER A 575 -16.40 -3.99 -20.33
N SER A 576 -15.85 -4.15 -19.13
CA SER A 576 -15.83 -5.41 -18.37
C SER A 576 -16.80 -5.39 -17.19
N LEU A 577 -17.56 -4.30 -17.01
CA LEU A 577 -18.43 -4.11 -15.85
C LEU A 577 -19.59 -5.13 -15.84
N ARG A 578 -19.75 -5.77 -14.68
CA ARG A 578 -20.82 -6.73 -14.38
C ARG A 578 -21.76 -6.22 -13.28
N GLU A 579 -21.24 -5.46 -12.32
CA GLU A 579 -22.04 -4.88 -11.24
C GLU A 579 -21.79 -3.37 -11.15
N LEU A 580 -22.88 -2.61 -11.13
CA LEU A 580 -22.85 -1.15 -10.97
C LEU A 580 -23.86 -0.74 -9.89
N ASP A 581 -23.35 -0.12 -8.83
CA ASP A 581 -24.19 0.45 -7.77
C ASP A 581 -24.18 1.98 -7.84
N LEU A 582 -25.32 2.57 -8.20
CA LEU A 582 -25.54 4.02 -8.24
C LEU A 582 -26.52 4.50 -7.17
N SER A 583 -26.79 3.67 -6.16
CA SER A 583 -27.76 3.97 -5.09
C SER A 583 -27.54 5.35 -4.49
N ASN A 584 -28.60 5.91 -3.90
CA ASN A 584 -28.54 7.17 -3.15
C ASN A 584 -28.14 8.43 -3.95
N ASN A 585 -27.94 8.35 -5.27
CA ASN A 585 -27.71 9.52 -6.12
C ASN A 585 -29.01 10.11 -6.69
N ASN A 586 -29.07 11.40 -6.99
CA ASN A 586 -30.30 12.04 -7.47
C ASN A 586 -30.38 11.99 -9.00
N LEU A 587 -30.47 10.77 -9.56
CA LEU A 587 -30.39 10.54 -11.01
C LEU A 587 -31.68 10.92 -11.76
N LEU A 588 -32.84 10.83 -11.08
CA LEU A 588 -34.17 11.11 -11.64
C LEU A 588 -34.53 10.20 -12.83
N ASP A 589 -35.73 10.37 -13.39
CA ASP A 589 -36.16 9.63 -14.57
C ASP A 589 -35.34 9.97 -15.82
N SER A 590 -34.85 11.21 -15.94
CA SER A 590 -33.98 11.69 -17.02
C SER A 590 -32.66 10.93 -17.07
N GLY A 591 -31.96 10.82 -15.92
CA GLY A 591 -30.73 10.03 -15.82
C GLY A 591 -30.96 8.55 -16.12
N VAL A 592 -32.06 7.97 -15.59
CA VAL A 592 -32.41 6.57 -15.86
C VAL A 592 -32.71 6.33 -17.35
N LYS A 593 -33.36 7.28 -18.04
CA LYS A 593 -33.57 7.22 -19.50
C LYS A 593 -32.24 7.19 -20.25
N LEU A 594 -31.24 7.99 -19.83
CA LEU A 594 -29.89 7.97 -20.42
C LEU A 594 -29.19 6.63 -20.18
N LEU A 595 -29.17 6.12 -18.94
CA LEU A 595 -28.60 4.81 -18.63
C LEU A 595 -29.26 3.68 -19.41
N SER A 596 -30.58 3.77 -19.64
CA SER A 596 -31.33 2.77 -20.40
C SER A 596 -30.81 2.63 -21.83
N ALA A 597 -30.33 3.71 -22.46
CA ALA A 597 -29.74 3.65 -23.79
C ALA A 597 -28.44 2.81 -23.80
N GLY A 598 -27.61 2.93 -22.77
CA GLY A 598 -26.39 2.13 -22.63
C GLY A 598 -26.66 0.66 -22.31
N LEU A 599 -27.71 0.38 -21.52
CA LEU A 599 -28.14 -0.99 -21.22
C LEU A 599 -28.71 -1.72 -22.44
N ASP A 600 -29.27 -1.00 -23.41
CA ASP A 600 -29.80 -1.55 -24.67
C ASP A 600 -28.69 -1.91 -25.67
N SER A 601 -27.43 -1.52 -25.39
CA SER A 601 -26.29 -1.83 -26.24
C SER A 601 -25.95 -3.34 -26.23
N PRO A 602 -25.64 -3.96 -27.39
CA PRO A 602 -25.21 -5.35 -27.46
C PRO A 602 -23.85 -5.59 -26.77
N HIS A 603 -23.08 -4.54 -26.52
CA HIS A 603 -21.80 -4.58 -25.85
C HIS A 603 -21.92 -4.52 -24.32
N CYS A 604 -23.10 -4.18 -23.79
CA CYS A 604 -23.30 -4.10 -22.34
C CYS A 604 -23.19 -5.49 -21.70
N THR A 605 -22.22 -5.64 -20.78
CA THR A 605 -21.99 -6.88 -20.01
C THR A 605 -22.63 -6.88 -18.63
N LEU A 606 -23.34 -5.81 -18.27
CA LEU A 606 -23.85 -5.59 -16.92
C LEU A 606 -24.88 -6.66 -16.53
N GLU A 607 -24.65 -7.32 -15.39
CA GLU A 607 -25.50 -8.37 -14.82
C GLU A 607 -26.27 -7.88 -13.59
N SER A 608 -25.76 -6.88 -12.86
CA SER A 608 -26.39 -6.31 -11.67
C SER A 608 -26.35 -4.78 -11.70
N LEU A 609 -27.51 -4.16 -11.46
CA LEU A 609 -27.66 -2.71 -11.39
C LEU A 609 -28.48 -2.33 -10.16
N SER A 610 -27.93 -1.46 -9.32
CA SER A 610 -28.68 -0.84 -8.23
C SER A 610 -28.94 0.64 -8.50
N LEU A 611 -30.22 1.01 -8.52
CA LEU A 611 -30.75 2.37 -8.61
C LEU A 611 -31.55 2.71 -7.35
N SER A 612 -31.20 2.08 -6.24
CA SER A 612 -31.92 2.17 -4.99
C SER A 612 -31.91 3.59 -4.45
N GLY A 613 -33.10 4.19 -4.28
CA GLY A 613 -33.22 5.56 -3.80
C GLY A 613 -32.75 6.63 -4.78
N CYS A 614 -32.85 6.39 -6.09
CA CYS A 614 -32.43 7.34 -7.13
C CYS A 614 -33.51 8.34 -7.59
N LEU A 615 -34.60 8.47 -6.82
CA LEU A 615 -35.76 9.33 -7.15
C LEU A 615 -36.46 8.91 -8.45
N VAL A 616 -36.47 7.60 -8.74
CA VAL A 616 -37.05 7.03 -9.96
C VAL A 616 -38.57 6.93 -9.83
N THR A 617 -39.29 7.32 -10.88
CA THR A 617 -40.73 7.17 -10.99
C THR A 617 -41.16 6.12 -12.00
N LYS A 618 -42.47 6.01 -12.25
CA LYS A 618 -43.03 5.17 -13.32
C LYS A 618 -42.39 5.44 -14.68
N GLU A 619 -41.94 6.68 -14.96
CA GLU A 619 -41.32 7.02 -16.25
C GLU A 619 -39.94 6.40 -16.42
N GLY A 620 -39.09 6.48 -15.39
CA GLY A 620 -37.79 5.82 -15.40
C GLY A 620 -37.92 4.30 -15.40
N CYS A 621 -38.89 3.75 -14.64
CA CYS A 621 -39.21 2.32 -14.71
C CYS A 621 -39.63 1.90 -16.12
N ALA A 622 -40.44 2.71 -16.84
CA ALA A 622 -40.83 2.42 -18.22
C ALA A 622 -39.62 2.40 -19.17
N ALA A 623 -38.67 3.34 -19.01
CA ALA A 623 -37.44 3.39 -19.79
C ALA A 623 -36.58 2.14 -19.57
N LEU A 624 -36.30 1.79 -18.31
CA LEU A 624 -35.57 0.56 -17.96
C LEU A 624 -36.26 -0.67 -18.54
N ALA A 625 -37.58 -0.76 -18.39
CA ALA A 625 -38.36 -1.87 -18.89
C ALA A 625 -38.32 -2.03 -20.42
N SER A 626 -37.91 -1.00 -21.17
CA SER A 626 -37.67 -1.11 -22.62
C SER A 626 -36.29 -1.71 -22.91
N ALA A 627 -35.24 -1.24 -22.21
CA ALA A 627 -33.86 -1.67 -22.39
C ALA A 627 -33.60 -3.11 -21.89
N LEU A 628 -34.39 -3.59 -20.93
CA LEU A 628 -34.24 -4.95 -20.38
C LEU A 628 -34.56 -6.09 -21.36
N ARG A 629 -35.09 -5.79 -22.56
CA ARG A 629 -35.37 -6.81 -23.58
C ARG A 629 -34.12 -7.36 -24.25
N SER A 630 -33.09 -6.54 -24.35
CA SER A 630 -31.83 -6.78 -25.07
C SER A 630 -30.64 -6.88 -24.11
N SER A 631 -30.81 -6.46 -22.85
CA SER A 631 -29.75 -6.44 -21.84
C SER A 631 -29.44 -7.83 -21.27
N ARG A 632 -28.27 -7.95 -20.64
CA ARG A 632 -27.82 -9.15 -19.91
C ARG A 632 -28.12 -9.09 -18.42
N LEU A 633 -28.87 -8.08 -18.00
CA LEU A 633 -29.11 -7.80 -16.59
C LEU A 633 -29.89 -8.95 -15.95
N ARG A 634 -29.48 -9.34 -14.75
CA ARG A 634 -30.08 -10.41 -13.94
C ARG A 634 -30.67 -9.90 -12.64
N GLU A 635 -30.02 -8.89 -12.06
CA GLU A 635 -30.44 -8.25 -10.82
C GLU A 635 -30.68 -6.76 -11.04
N LEU A 636 -31.84 -6.28 -10.61
CA LEU A 636 -32.20 -4.86 -10.62
C LEU A 636 -32.76 -4.46 -9.26
N ASP A 637 -32.06 -3.58 -8.54
CA ASP A 637 -32.57 -2.98 -7.31
C ASP A 637 -33.17 -1.59 -7.57
N LEU A 638 -34.47 -1.47 -7.41
CA LEU A 638 -35.25 -0.23 -7.47
C LEU A 638 -35.87 0.13 -6.11
N SER A 639 -35.41 -0.49 -5.03
CA SER A 639 -35.88 -0.19 -3.68
C SER A 639 -35.77 1.29 -3.35
N TYR A 640 -36.62 1.75 -2.43
CA TYR A 640 -36.63 3.15 -2.00
C TYR A 640 -36.89 4.19 -3.11
N ASN A 641 -37.57 3.81 -4.21
CA ASN A 641 -38.03 4.73 -5.25
C ASN A 641 -39.56 4.93 -5.20
N HIS A 642 -40.13 5.61 -6.20
CA HIS A 642 -41.57 5.75 -6.36
C HIS A 642 -42.03 5.25 -7.74
N PRO A 643 -41.97 3.93 -8.01
CA PRO A 643 -42.44 3.37 -9.28
C PRO A 643 -43.93 3.65 -9.57
N GLY A 644 -44.70 4.14 -8.60
CA GLY A 644 -46.14 4.34 -8.71
C GLY A 644 -46.86 3.01 -8.91
N ASP A 645 -47.92 3.01 -9.71
CA ASP A 645 -48.68 1.80 -10.08
C ASP A 645 -48.02 1.03 -11.25
N PHE A 646 -46.73 1.26 -11.51
CA PHE A 646 -46.02 0.61 -12.61
C PHE A 646 -45.97 -0.91 -12.40
N CYS A 647 -46.51 -1.66 -13.37
CA CYS A 647 -46.55 -3.11 -13.33
C CYS A 647 -45.53 -3.69 -14.32
N TRP A 648 -44.59 -4.49 -13.81
CA TRP A 648 -43.70 -5.29 -14.64
C TRP A 648 -44.51 -6.39 -15.32
N SER A 649 -44.52 -6.44 -16.66
CA SER A 649 -45.21 -7.51 -17.37
C SER A 649 -44.57 -8.87 -17.07
N GLN A 650 -45.37 -9.94 -17.12
CA GLN A 650 -44.93 -11.30 -16.80
C GLN A 650 -43.75 -11.78 -17.67
N GLU A 651 -43.69 -11.33 -18.93
CA GLU A 651 -42.56 -11.56 -19.83
C GLU A 651 -41.27 -10.86 -19.37
N LYS A 652 -41.37 -9.63 -18.86
CA LYS A 652 -40.22 -8.87 -18.36
C LYS A 652 -39.69 -9.42 -17.04
N MET A 653 -40.57 -9.95 -16.18
CA MET A 653 -40.15 -10.65 -14.96
C MET A 653 -39.46 -11.99 -15.25
N ARG A 654 -39.72 -12.63 -16.41
CA ARG A 654 -38.98 -13.84 -16.82
C ARG A 654 -37.56 -13.55 -17.31
N ALA A 655 -37.33 -12.35 -17.84
CA ALA A 655 -36.00 -11.92 -18.31
C ALA A 655 -35.05 -11.56 -17.16
N LEU A 656 -35.57 -11.16 -16.00
CA LEU A 656 -34.81 -10.78 -14.81
C LEU A 656 -35.07 -11.75 -13.64
N PRO A 657 -34.09 -12.59 -13.25
CA PRO A 657 -34.21 -13.45 -12.08
C PRO A 657 -34.55 -12.74 -10.77
N LYS A 658 -34.15 -11.46 -10.60
CA LYS A 658 -34.35 -10.73 -9.34
C LYS A 658 -34.58 -9.23 -9.56
N ILE A 659 -35.78 -8.77 -9.24
CA ILE A 659 -36.12 -7.33 -9.16
C ILE A 659 -36.52 -7.01 -7.73
N CYS A 660 -35.80 -6.08 -7.10
CA CYS A 660 -36.13 -5.60 -5.75
C CYS A 660 -36.86 -4.25 -5.84
N MET A 661 -37.98 -4.12 -5.15
CA MET A 661 -38.76 -2.87 -5.09
C MET A 661 -39.19 -2.56 -3.64
N ASP A 662 -38.36 -2.94 -2.68
CA ASP A 662 -38.69 -2.80 -1.27
C ASP A 662 -38.79 -1.34 -0.85
N HIS A 663 -39.67 -1.06 0.12
CA HIS A 663 -39.79 0.25 0.75
C HIS A 663 -40.10 1.43 -0.21
N CYS A 664 -40.72 1.16 -1.36
CA CYS A 664 -41.15 2.19 -2.31
C CYS A 664 -42.31 3.07 -1.79
N GLY A 665 -42.46 4.27 -2.34
CA GLY A 665 -43.59 5.15 -2.03
C GLY A 665 -43.34 6.62 -2.34
N ILE A 666 -44.40 7.43 -2.31
CA ILE A 666 -44.34 8.86 -2.70
C ILE A 666 -43.40 9.68 -1.81
N GLN A 667 -43.21 9.27 -0.55
CA GLN A 667 -42.26 9.86 0.39
C GLN A 667 -40.81 9.79 -0.12
N ARG A 668 -40.52 8.90 -1.07
CA ARG A 668 -39.20 8.73 -1.67
C ARG A 668 -38.82 9.83 -2.66
N LEU A 669 -39.76 10.67 -3.08
CA LEU A 669 -39.51 11.80 -3.97
C LEU A 669 -38.93 13.03 -3.27
N LYS A 670 -38.80 13.01 -1.93
CA LYS A 670 -38.11 14.07 -1.19
C LYS A 670 -36.60 14.07 -1.57
N PRO A 671 -35.96 15.22 -1.77
CA PRO A 671 -34.53 15.25 -2.09
C PRO A 671 -33.65 14.86 -0.89
N GLY A 672 -32.45 14.36 -1.18
CA GLY A 672 -31.43 14.02 -0.18
C GLY A 672 -31.83 12.89 0.76
N VAL A 673 -31.26 12.84 1.97
CA VAL A 673 -31.51 11.77 2.95
C VAL A 673 -32.94 11.78 3.53
N ARG A 674 -33.68 12.88 3.36
CA ARG A 674 -35.07 13.02 3.86
C ARG A 674 -36.04 12.04 3.20
N LYS A 675 -35.71 11.50 2.01
CA LYS A 675 -36.48 10.40 1.40
C LYS A 675 -36.54 9.16 2.28
N TYR A 676 -35.64 9.01 3.24
CA TYR A 676 -35.58 7.88 4.16
C TYR A 676 -36.32 8.10 5.48
N SER A 677 -37.16 9.13 5.57
CA SER A 677 -37.88 9.48 6.81
C SER A 677 -38.60 8.26 7.41
N CYS A 678 -38.32 7.99 8.69
CA CYS A 678 -38.89 6.89 9.45
C CYS A 678 -39.46 7.40 10.78
N GLU A 679 -40.60 6.84 11.21
CA GLU A 679 -41.20 7.16 12.50
C GLU A 679 -40.62 6.28 13.61
N LEU A 680 -40.00 6.92 14.60
CA LEU A 680 -39.45 6.23 15.77
C LEU A 680 -40.48 6.14 16.90
N THR A 681 -40.48 5.01 17.59
CA THR A 681 -41.32 4.78 18.77
C THR A 681 -40.46 4.70 20.03
N LEU A 682 -40.65 5.66 20.94
CA LEU A 682 -40.06 5.64 22.27
C LEU A 682 -40.69 4.54 23.13
N VAL A 683 -39.86 3.85 23.92
CA VAL A 683 -40.30 2.70 24.72
C VAL A 683 -40.17 2.99 26.22
N PRO A 684 -41.26 3.29 26.95
CA PRO A 684 -41.18 3.66 28.36
C PRO A 684 -40.58 2.59 29.28
N HIS A 685 -40.67 1.30 28.93
CA HIS A 685 -40.11 0.22 29.76
C HIS A 685 -38.58 0.08 29.63
N THR A 686 -37.95 0.68 28.62
CA THR A 686 -36.48 0.75 28.53
C THR A 686 -35.90 1.94 29.29
N ALA A 687 -36.70 3.00 29.48
CA ALA A 687 -36.27 4.28 30.07
C ALA A 687 -35.75 4.16 31.51
N HIS A 688 -34.65 4.82 31.86
CA HIS A 688 -34.28 4.99 33.27
C HIS A 688 -35.40 5.67 34.07
N ARG A 689 -35.51 5.35 35.37
CA ARG A 689 -36.51 5.92 36.30
C ARG A 689 -36.49 7.46 36.42
N ASN A 690 -35.48 8.16 35.91
CA ASN A 690 -35.43 9.63 35.92
C ASN A 690 -35.90 10.24 34.60
N LEU A 691 -36.25 9.43 33.61
CA LEU A 691 -36.69 9.90 32.31
C LEU A 691 -38.21 9.82 32.22
N LYS A 692 -38.86 10.96 32.06
CA LYS A 692 -40.30 11.02 31.76
C LYS A 692 -40.47 10.99 30.24
N VAL A 693 -41.15 9.96 29.73
CA VAL A 693 -41.65 9.94 28.34
C VAL A 693 -43.03 10.59 28.33
N SER A 694 -43.28 11.52 27.39
CA SER A 694 -44.58 12.19 27.25
C SER A 694 -45.67 11.23 26.81
N ASP A 695 -46.93 11.53 27.11
CA ASP A 695 -48.08 10.67 26.79
C ASP A 695 -48.27 10.46 25.27
N SER A 696 -47.77 11.40 24.46
CA SER A 696 -47.70 11.31 23.00
C SER A 696 -46.52 10.50 22.46
N ASN A 697 -45.69 9.91 23.32
CA ASN A 697 -44.44 9.19 22.99
C ASN A 697 -43.48 9.94 22.04
N GLY A 698 -43.56 11.28 22.04
CA GLY A 698 -42.73 12.14 21.19
C GLY A 698 -41.62 12.88 21.93
N LYS A 699 -41.64 12.94 23.27
CA LYS A 699 -40.66 13.71 24.05
C LYS A 699 -40.18 12.96 25.29
N VAL A 700 -38.88 13.03 25.57
CA VAL A 700 -38.25 12.51 26.79
C VAL A 700 -37.60 13.66 27.54
N THR A 701 -37.87 13.78 28.84
CA THR A 701 -37.28 14.80 29.71
C THR A 701 -36.67 14.16 30.95
N ARG A 702 -35.49 14.62 31.37
CA ARG A 702 -34.90 14.17 32.62
C ARG A 702 -35.43 14.96 33.82
N MET A 703 -35.99 14.22 34.77
CA MET A 703 -36.52 14.72 36.04
C MET A 703 -35.44 14.69 37.13
N LYS A 704 -35.54 15.63 38.10
CA LYS A 704 -34.67 15.66 39.28
C LYS A 704 -34.92 14.47 40.22
N LYS A 705 -36.15 13.99 40.30
CA LYS A 705 -36.57 12.85 41.15
C LYS A 705 -36.88 11.62 40.30
N GLU A 706 -36.69 10.45 40.89
CA GLU A 706 -37.09 9.18 40.29
C GLU A 706 -38.61 9.02 40.21
N LEU A 707 -39.08 8.51 39.08
CA LEU A 707 -40.45 8.14 38.79
C LEU A 707 -40.70 6.70 39.24
N LYS A 708 -41.93 6.43 39.68
CA LYS A 708 -42.37 5.11 40.16
C LYS A 708 -42.70 4.16 39.00
N TYR A 709 -41.73 3.88 38.13
CA TYR A 709 -41.89 2.87 37.10
C TYR A 709 -41.62 1.46 37.64
N PRO A 710 -42.36 0.43 37.17
CA PRO A 710 -42.08 -0.95 37.53
C PRO A 710 -40.72 -1.39 36.98
N ASP A 711 -40.11 -2.34 37.69
CA ASP A 711 -38.89 -3.00 37.23
C ASP A 711 -39.14 -3.77 35.94
N HIS A 712 -38.14 -3.74 35.06
CA HIS A 712 -38.17 -4.42 33.78
C HIS A 712 -36.74 -4.82 33.40
N PRO A 713 -36.52 -6.02 32.82
CA PRO A 713 -35.19 -6.48 32.41
C PRO A 713 -34.52 -5.50 31.45
N ASP A 714 -35.29 -4.99 30.48
CA ASP A 714 -34.83 -4.04 29.47
C ASP A 714 -34.63 -2.59 29.97
N ARG A 715 -34.84 -2.30 31.26
CA ARG A 715 -34.73 -0.93 31.81
C ARG A 715 -33.28 -0.56 32.14
N PHE A 716 -32.84 0.62 31.72
CA PHE A 716 -31.57 1.18 32.23
C PHE A 716 -31.69 1.56 33.71
N ASP A 717 -30.77 1.09 34.56
CA ASP A 717 -30.84 1.28 36.02
C ASP A 717 -29.97 2.44 36.55
N ASN A 718 -28.85 2.74 35.89
CA ASN A 718 -27.88 3.73 36.34
C ASN A 718 -27.70 4.88 35.35
N TRP A 719 -27.53 4.58 34.06
CA TRP A 719 -27.37 5.59 33.02
C TRP A 719 -28.73 6.10 32.55
N LYS A 720 -28.89 7.42 32.41
CA LYS A 720 -30.19 8.07 32.13
C LYS A 720 -30.49 7.98 30.63
N GLN A 721 -30.75 6.75 30.18
CA GLN A 721 -30.88 6.36 28.78
C GLN A 721 -32.24 5.72 28.52
N LEU A 722 -32.65 5.75 27.24
CA LEU A 722 -33.81 5.07 26.69
C LEU A 722 -33.45 4.53 25.31
N LEU A 723 -34.02 3.38 24.95
CA LEU A 723 -33.90 2.77 23.63
C LEU A 723 -35.27 2.74 22.93
N CYS A 724 -35.30 3.05 21.64
CA CYS A 724 -36.49 2.94 20.80
C CYS A 724 -36.82 1.48 20.45
N ARG A 725 -38.04 1.23 19.98
CA ARG A 725 -38.49 -0.11 19.58
C ARG A 725 -37.91 -0.56 18.24
N ASN A 726 -37.67 0.39 17.35
CA ASN A 726 -37.38 0.16 15.94
C ASN A 726 -36.00 -0.50 15.77
N GLY A 727 -35.97 -1.74 15.28
CA GLY A 727 -34.75 -2.38 14.79
C GLY A 727 -34.54 -2.04 13.32
N LEU A 728 -33.53 -1.24 13.04
CA LEU A 728 -33.20 -0.72 11.72
C LEU A 728 -32.27 -1.70 10.99
N THR A 729 -32.74 -2.21 9.85
CA THR A 729 -31.98 -3.13 8.98
C THR A 729 -31.73 -2.57 7.58
N GLY A 730 -32.44 -1.51 7.19
CA GLY A 730 -32.30 -0.82 5.91
C GLY A 730 -31.87 0.64 6.09
N ARG A 731 -32.42 1.53 5.25
CA ARG A 731 -32.14 2.97 5.31
C ARG A 731 -33.20 3.71 6.12
N CYS A 732 -32.78 4.57 7.06
CA CYS A 732 -33.69 5.29 7.95
C CYS A 732 -33.11 6.66 8.32
N TYR A 733 -33.96 7.68 8.24
CA TYR A 733 -33.68 9.07 8.57
C TYR A 733 -34.67 9.60 9.61
N TRP A 734 -34.18 10.26 10.65
CA TRP A 734 -35.04 10.94 11.63
C TRP A 734 -34.38 12.21 12.17
N GLU A 735 -35.20 13.14 12.66
CA GLU A 735 -34.75 14.39 13.28
C GLU A 735 -35.23 14.46 14.72
N VAL A 736 -34.39 15.05 15.57
CA VAL A 736 -34.69 15.32 16.97
C VAL A 736 -34.36 16.74 17.36
N GLU A 737 -35.27 17.38 18.09
CA GLU A 737 -35.03 18.62 18.80
C GLU A 737 -34.51 18.32 20.21
N TRP A 738 -33.44 18.99 20.63
CA TRP A 738 -32.85 18.76 21.93
C TRP A 738 -32.58 20.07 22.69
N THR A 739 -32.59 20.00 24.02
CA THR A 739 -32.25 21.10 24.91
C THR A 739 -31.34 20.63 26.05
N GLY A 740 -30.32 21.43 26.40
CA GLY A 740 -29.35 21.11 27.47
C GLY A 740 -28.28 20.10 27.03
N LEU A 741 -28.07 19.01 27.78
CA LEU A 741 -27.01 18.03 27.50
C LEU A 741 -27.60 16.65 27.19
N VAL A 742 -27.46 16.22 25.94
CA VAL A 742 -28.14 15.05 25.38
C VAL A 742 -27.18 14.20 24.55
N HIS A 743 -27.38 12.89 24.61
CA HIS A 743 -26.81 11.90 23.70
C HIS A 743 -27.87 11.42 22.70
N VAL A 744 -27.58 11.53 21.40
CA VAL A 744 -28.34 10.90 20.32
C VAL A 744 -27.51 9.74 19.80
N ALA A 745 -28.00 8.52 19.96
CA ALA A 745 -27.21 7.32 19.72
C ALA A 745 -27.93 6.29 18.86
N VAL A 746 -27.14 5.39 18.27
CA VAL A 746 -27.60 4.18 17.61
C VAL A 746 -26.78 3.02 18.18
N THR A 747 -27.41 1.90 18.49
CA THR A 747 -26.74 0.78 19.18
C THR A 747 -27.32 -0.58 18.79
N TYR A 748 -26.53 -1.64 18.95
CA TYR A 748 -27.08 -3.00 18.94
C TYR A 748 -27.98 -3.28 20.13
N ARG A 749 -28.86 -4.28 19.98
CA ARG A 749 -29.82 -4.64 21.04
C ARG A 749 -29.13 -5.10 22.32
N GLY A 750 -27.95 -5.70 22.17
CA GLY A 750 -27.15 -6.34 23.22
C GLY A 750 -26.46 -5.40 24.21
N ILE A 751 -26.58 -4.07 24.05
CA ILE A 751 -25.95 -3.11 24.97
C ILE A 751 -26.32 -3.40 26.43
N GLY A 752 -25.33 -3.32 27.32
CA GLY A 752 -25.52 -3.48 28.75
C GLY A 752 -26.53 -2.47 29.29
N ARG A 753 -27.46 -2.92 30.14
CA ARG A 753 -28.50 -2.05 30.72
C ARG A 753 -28.38 -1.86 32.22
N LYS A 754 -27.49 -2.61 32.86
CA LYS A 754 -27.38 -2.72 34.32
C LYS A 754 -25.99 -2.37 34.79
N GLY A 755 -25.91 -1.50 35.80
CA GLY A 755 -24.65 -1.12 36.43
C GLY A 755 -24.00 0.15 35.88
N LYS A 756 -22.80 0.43 36.39
CA LYS A 756 -22.08 1.71 36.19
C LYS A 756 -20.99 1.64 35.11
N GLY A 757 -20.79 0.48 34.49
CA GLY A 757 -19.74 0.25 33.52
C GLY A 757 -19.91 1.05 32.23
N PHE A 758 -18.83 1.11 31.44
CA PHE A 758 -18.78 1.76 30.13
C PHE A 758 -19.53 0.98 29.05
N ASP A 759 -19.59 -0.35 29.20
CA ASP A 759 -20.43 -1.28 28.44
C ASP A 759 -21.91 -0.88 28.40
N CYS A 760 -22.40 -0.18 29.44
CA CYS A 760 -23.78 0.24 29.55
C CYS A 760 -24.07 1.67 29.05
N ARG A 761 -23.05 2.46 28.67
CA ARG A 761 -23.21 3.89 28.30
C ARG A 761 -23.02 4.11 26.81
N PHE A 762 -23.97 4.79 26.17
CA PHE A 762 -23.89 5.14 24.75
C PHE A 762 -22.57 5.86 24.40
N GLY A 763 -21.90 5.37 23.36
CA GLY A 763 -20.63 5.86 22.83
C GLY A 763 -19.38 5.47 23.61
N ARG A 764 -19.53 4.77 24.75
CA ARG A 764 -18.40 4.33 25.60
C ARG A 764 -18.09 2.83 25.45
N ASN A 765 -18.67 2.21 24.43
CA ASN A 765 -18.45 0.82 24.04
C ASN A 765 -18.43 0.70 22.50
N ASP A 766 -18.05 -0.47 22.02
CA ASP A 766 -17.99 -0.86 20.60
C ASP A 766 -19.36 -1.18 19.99
N GLN A 767 -20.42 -1.27 20.80
CA GLN A 767 -21.78 -1.59 20.36
C GLN A 767 -22.68 -0.35 20.12
N SER A 768 -22.15 0.86 20.33
CA SER A 768 -22.94 2.09 20.20
C SER A 768 -22.14 3.25 19.61
N TRP A 769 -22.82 4.02 18.77
CA TRP A 769 -22.32 5.23 18.13
C TRP A 769 -23.18 6.40 18.59
N CYS A 770 -22.56 7.47 19.06
CA CYS A 770 -23.26 8.53 19.77
C CYS A 770 -22.78 9.91 19.35
N LEU A 771 -23.73 10.83 19.18
CA LEU A 771 -23.52 12.26 19.12
C LEU A 771 -23.90 12.86 20.48
N ASN A 772 -22.95 13.47 21.18
CA ASN A 772 -23.19 14.29 22.34
C ASN A 772 -23.47 15.73 21.90
N CYS A 773 -24.66 16.20 22.21
CA CYS A 773 -25.16 17.54 21.91
C CYS A 773 -25.13 18.40 23.17
N SER A 774 -24.45 19.55 23.09
CA SER A 774 -24.35 20.52 24.17
C SER A 774 -24.39 21.96 23.64
N GLU A 775 -24.65 22.93 24.51
CA GLU A 775 -24.59 24.36 24.19
C GLU A 775 -23.18 24.85 23.79
N ASN A 776 -22.15 24.05 24.05
CA ASN A 776 -20.77 24.38 23.71
C ASN A 776 -20.33 23.74 22.38
N GLY A 777 -21.18 22.93 21.74
CA GLY A 777 -20.88 22.23 20.49
C GLY A 777 -21.26 20.75 20.51
N PHE A 778 -20.79 20.04 19.48
CA PHE A 778 -21.05 18.62 19.27
C PHE A 778 -19.78 17.80 19.44
N THR A 779 -19.91 16.64 20.08
CA THR A 779 -18.82 15.68 20.24
C THR A 779 -19.31 14.31 19.82
N VAL A 780 -18.59 13.62 18.94
CA VAL A 780 -18.92 12.24 18.56
C VAL A 780 -18.18 11.24 19.44
N LEU A 781 -18.86 10.19 19.87
CA LEU A 781 -18.35 9.16 20.75
C LEU A 781 -18.62 7.75 20.22
N HIS A 782 -17.59 6.92 20.20
CA HIS A 782 -17.65 5.49 19.91
C HIS A 782 -16.44 4.80 20.53
N ASP A 783 -16.62 3.61 21.10
CA ASP A 783 -15.54 2.81 21.69
C ASP A 783 -14.64 3.61 22.65
N ASN A 784 -15.27 4.45 23.48
CA ASN A 784 -14.60 5.33 24.45
C ASN A 784 -13.67 6.40 23.83
N LYS A 785 -13.62 6.51 22.50
CA LYS A 785 -12.96 7.59 21.77
C LYS A 785 -13.94 8.75 21.57
N SER A 786 -13.41 9.96 21.60
CA SER A 786 -14.19 11.20 21.56
C SER A 786 -13.53 12.16 20.57
N THR A 787 -14.31 12.70 19.64
CA THR A 787 -13.81 13.68 18.65
C THR A 787 -14.73 14.90 18.67
N ASP A 788 -14.16 16.08 18.91
CA ASP A 788 -14.91 17.32 18.93
C ASP A 788 -15.17 17.82 17.49
N VAL A 789 -16.42 18.15 17.21
CA VAL A 789 -16.83 18.73 15.93
C VAL A 789 -16.83 20.25 16.08
N ARG A 790 -15.88 20.92 15.42
CA ARG A 790 -15.67 22.38 15.52
C ARG A 790 -16.80 23.18 14.88
N LEU A 791 -17.89 23.40 15.61
CA LEU A 791 -18.97 24.32 15.24
C LEU A 791 -19.50 25.02 16.50
N GLN A 792 -19.68 26.35 16.44
CA GLN A 792 -20.41 27.08 17.50
C GLN A 792 -21.91 26.74 17.41
N SER A 793 -22.53 26.33 18.52
CA SER A 793 -23.98 26.10 18.52
C SER A 793 -24.65 26.48 19.84
N SER A 794 -25.56 27.46 19.76
CA SER A 794 -26.76 27.52 20.60
C SER A 794 -27.70 26.35 20.26
N SER A 795 -28.53 25.91 21.21
CA SER A 795 -29.48 24.78 21.11
C SER A 795 -30.16 24.62 19.74
N GLY A 796 -30.38 23.40 19.26
CA GLY A 796 -30.96 23.20 17.93
C GLY A 796 -31.50 21.80 17.63
N ARG A 797 -31.80 21.55 16.36
CA ARG A 797 -32.29 20.28 15.83
C ARG A 797 -31.15 19.50 15.18
N VAL A 798 -31.08 18.19 15.39
CA VAL A 798 -30.11 17.31 14.73
C VAL A 798 -30.84 16.21 13.98
N ALA A 799 -30.24 15.75 12.89
CA ALA A 799 -30.73 14.64 12.10
C ALA A 799 -29.75 13.47 12.16
N VAL A 800 -30.30 12.26 12.02
CA VAL A 800 -29.54 11.01 11.94
C VAL A 800 -29.97 10.28 10.68
N TYR A 801 -29.00 9.83 9.90
CA TYR A 801 -29.20 8.97 8.75
C TYR A 801 -28.40 7.67 8.93
N VAL A 802 -29.07 6.53 8.79
CA VAL A 802 -28.46 5.20 8.83
C VAL A 802 -28.66 4.54 7.48
N ASP A 803 -27.58 4.03 6.90
CA ASP A 803 -27.58 3.14 5.73
C ASP A 803 -26.93 1.82 6.15
N CYS A 804 -27.75 0.88 6.66
CA CYS A 804 -27.24 -0.40 7.14
C CYS A 804 -26.51 -1.21 6.05
N PRO A 805 -27.04 -1.34 4.81
CA PRO A 805 -26.33 -2.02 3.72
C PRO A 805 -24.98 -1.39 3.38
N ALA A 806 -24.89 -0.05 3.34
CA ALA A 806 -23.63 0.64 3.05
C ALA A 806 -22.69 0.74 4.26
N GLY A 807 -23.15 0.31 5.45
CA GLY A 807 -22.35 0.40 6.67
C GLY A 807 -22.09 1.83 7.12
N SER A 808 -23.02 2.77 6.89
CA SER A 808 -22.82 4.19 7.25
C SER A 808 -23.86 4.72 8.24
N LEU A 809 -23.39 5.57 9.16
CA LEU A 809 -24.21 6.31 10.12
C LEU A 809 -23.74 7.78 10.13
N SER A 810 -24.60 8.68 9.68
CA SER A 810 -24.31 10.10 9.52
C SER A 810 -25.15 10.95 10.47
N PHE A 811 -24.51 11.95 11.06
CA PHE A 811 -25.13 12.95 11.91
C PHE A 811 -25.10 14.32 11.22
N TYR A 812 -26.20 15.07 11.33
CA TYR A 812 -26.33 16.40 10.74
C TYR A 812 -26.90 17.38 11.74
N ARG A 813 -26.51 18.65 11.64
CA ARG A 813 -27.23 19.77 12.25
C ARG A 813 -28.26 20.27 11.24
N VAL A 814 -29.48 20.48 11.70
CA VAL A 814 -30.56 21.03 10.86
C VAL A 814 -30.64 22.53 11.12
N SER A 815 -30.48 23.34 10.07
CA SER A 815 -30.57 24.80 10.13
C SER A 815 -31.37 25.31 8.95
N SER A 816 -32.52 25.94 9.19
CA SER A 816 -33.40 26.51 8.13
C SER A 816 -33.58 25.55 6.94
N ASP A 817 -33.93 24.30 7.23
CA ASP A 817 -34.09 23.19 6.27
C ASP A 817 -32.85 22.75 5.48
N THR A 818 -31.66 23.31 5.76
CA THR A 818 -30.38 22.78 5.29
C THR A 818 -29.82 21.75 6.27
N LEU A 819 -29.21 20.70 5.74
CA LEU A 819 -28.50 19.69 6.52
C LEU A 819 -27.00 19.99 6.47
N ILE A 820 -26.45 20.39 7.61
CA ILE A 820 -25.01 20.60 7.78
C ILE A 820 -24.45 19.30 8.33
N HIS A 821 -23.62 18.62 7.53
CA HIS A 821 -22.95 17.39 7.96
C HIS A 821 -22.07 17.64 9.19
N LEU A 822 -22.19 16.77 10.19
CA LEU A 822 -21.36 16.81 11.39
C LEU A 822 -20.30 15.71 11.37
N HIS A 823 -20.72 14.47 11.11
CA HIS A 823 -19.84 13.32 11.13
C HIS A 823 -20.51 12.09 10.51
N THR A 824 -19.71 11.20 9.93
CA THR A 824 -20.17 9.88 9.46
C THR A 824 -19.28 8.78 10.03
N PHE A 825 -19.88 7.85 10.76
CA PHE A 825 -19.26 6.57 11.06
C PHE A 825 -19.41 5.65 9.86
N SER A 826 -18.33 4.96 9.49
CA SER A 826 -18.36 3.88 8.51
C SER A 826 -17.89 2.58 9.15
N THR A 827 -18.73 1.56 9.16
CA THR A 827 -18.44 0.24 9.75
C THR A 827 -19.37 -0.81 9.16
N THR A 828 -19.01 -2.09 9.27
CA THR A 828 -19.94 -3.17 8.92
C THR A 828 -20.88 -3.43 10.09
N PHE A 829 -22.17 -3.18 9.90
CA PHE A 829 -23.18 -3.49 10.91
C PHE A 829 -23.55 -4.97 10.86
N THR A 830 -23.42 -5.68 11.98
CA THR A 830 -23.63 -7.13 12.07
C THR A 830 -25.03 -7.51 12.54
N GLU A 831 -25.75 -6.55 13.15
CA GLU A 831 -27.06 -6.75 13.75
C GLU A 831 -27.99 -5.56 13.48
N PRO A 832 -29.31 -5.71 13.65
CA PRO A 832 -30.25 -4.59 13.59
C PRO A 832 -29.87 -3.49 14.61
N LEU A 833 -29.92 -2.24 14.14
CA LEU A 833 -29.56 -1.07 14.92
C LEU A 833 -30.78 -0.44 15.59
N TYR A 834 -30.64 0.03 16.82
CA TYR A 834 -31.72 0.61 17.61
C TYR A 834 -31.38 2.06 17.99
N PRO A 835 -32.22 3.05 17.63
CA PRO A 835 -32.05 4.42 18.07
C PRO A 835 -32.20 4.55 19.59
N GLY A 836 -31.34 5.34 20.22
CA GLY A 836 -31.33 5.56 21.66
C GLY A 836 -31.06 7.01 22.03
N PHE A 837 -31.55 7.41 23.20
CA PHE A 837 -31.40 8.77 23.72
C PHE A 837 -30.89 8.73 25.16
N GLY A 838 -29.81 9.47 25.44
CA GLY A 838 -29.31 9.69 26.81
C GLY A 838 -29.52 11.14 27.23
N ILE A 839 -30.01 11.37 28.45
CA ILE A 839 -30.27 12.72 28.96
C ILE A 839 -29.42 12.96 30.22
N LEU A 840 -28.38 13.78 30.09
CA LEU A 840 -27.30 13.87 31.08
C LEU A 840 -27.54 14.91 32.16
N MET A 841 -28.38 15.92 31.93
CA MET A 841 -28.69 16.95 32.93
C MET A 841 -30.19 17.02 33.23
N PRO A 842 -30.60 17.25 34.50
CA PRO A 842 -32.00 17.51 34.84
C PRO A 842 -32.51 18.76 34.11
N GLY A 843 -33.72 18.69 33.54
CA GLY A 843 -34.29 19.77 32.73
C GLY A 843 -33.94 19.70 31.24
N SER A 844 -32.94 18.89 30.84
CA SER A 844 -32.68 18.59 29.44
C SER A 844 -33.75 17.68 28.84
N SER A 845 -33.99 17.82 27.54
CA SER A 845 -35.02 17.05 26.84
C SER A 845 -34.67 16.75 25.40
N VAL A 846 -35.30 15.69 24.85
CA VAL A 846 -35.26 15.31 23.44
C VAL A 846 -36.68 15.12 22.95
N SER A 847 -37.00 15.66 21.78
CA SER A 847 -38.29 15.50 21.12
C SER A 847 -38.10 15.00 19.69
N LEU A 848 -38.79 13.92 19.31
CA LEU A 848 -38.83 13.42 17.94
C LEU A 848 -39.62 14.39 17.06
N CYS A 849 -39.05 14.79 15.93
CA CYS A 849 -39.75 15.62 14.95
C CYS A 849 -40.66 14.76 14.07
N ARG A 850 -41.86 15.27 13.74
CA ARG A 850 -42.74 14.68 12.73
C ARG A 850 -42.39 15.25 11.35
N MET A 851 -42.35 14.42 10.31
CA MET A 851 -41.84 14.76 8.96
C MET A 851 -42.78 14.39 7.81
#